data_AF-A0A8H5TLI6-F1
#
_entry.id   AF-A0A8H5TLI6-F1
#
_cell.length_a   1.000
_cell.length_b   1.000
_cell.length_c   1.000
_cell.angle_alpha   90.00
_cell.angle_beta   90.00
_cell.angle_gamma   90.00
#
_symmetry.space_group_name_H-M   'P 1'
#
loop_
_entity.id
_entity.type
_entity.pdbx_description
1 polymer ?
#
loop_
_entity_poly.entity_id
_entity_poly.type
_entity_poly.pdbx_seq_one_letter_code
_entity_poly.pdbx_strand_id
1 'polypeptide(L)'
;MFAPESTIACLLEDWFGVIHPLAPILLRRQFLRRLDQGVADVNAEFCGLVISVCAATKATLPRRDYGPVTVDYCVEFLDTHGLLKSHFTQDPFSMDRCIALYNIGTAMSATNKSGLSSMRAYHALSEAAAGARYLAYYRIHEQDEGEQQLLRRLIWLLFASACADIFGRLPISLLSQDKIENFPRPLALSDDQMEPATPNTCYEAWHGDETTYVPGLNSLSDLFLIWQEVKQVTIDTDPQGTIKKYLIKVQHVLDNLPPELRWRGGLSRPANVTDGHDVQIANLFVTSLNIRSNILQRFSPTIESAKEHQKIVDDLLEILYHLPRVVFDANGSSLVPKIRDIGAAYLEQTQMGNGRMHYLVRECTARNTKLMRDYSDVPHLECHVPNTMAITQISTEQVQHAHPHLRRSDKGSVQLIVKGKPFLMLPGELHNSSLSSAKFMSGVWPAMKADHINTLLGSVTWEMIEPKEGHFDFSELDRVLQGAREHDIHLVLLWFGTYKNGLSTYAPTWVKRDFRRFPRVQVLEAGGIKRTLEMITPLSDAACDADSRAFSALMRHLAEVDSQHQTVLMVQVQNETGVLGDSRDRSRRADEAFAEPVPSGLLQHLSQTDLHTRLKKRIPNVPSSGSHSWESIFGVGAAADEAFMAHLISSYVGRVAAAGKKEYPIPLYTNTWLNIEGQSELDFGGGAPVVVGGGDKPGIYPSGGPCPHVLDIWRFNTASLDLLAPDLYFHDYETVCQNYTEQGNTLFIPEQRRDEYGARRVWLAYATYGALGASPFGIDTGSDIIGREFKLLNQTKQYLLDAAPKDRFGFYFDEEPSEKKPERWTRVFGDIEVIVERCFVFGKPGPGGGMVIHLGNSKFLLVGRGFHARFKGARKDATFGGILWGEEKEVDEDGNLKTLRILNGDETRHGEFMMMPNDDPDYGGFPIAVTPGARTCIAEVEAYWIAEDEDDR
;
A
#
# COMPACT_ATOMS: atom_id res chain seq x y z
N MET A 1 -18.64 8.65 -34.04
CA MET A 1 -17.62 9.42 -33.29
C MET A 1 -17.68 9.06 -31.82
N PHE A 2 -16.52 9.00 -31.15
CA PHE A 2 -16.38 8.60 -29.74
C PHE A 2 -16.91 9.65 -28.73
N ALA A 3 -17.14 10.88 -29.17
CA ALA A 3 -17.70 11.98 -28.38
C ALA A 3 -18.50 12.94 -29.29
N PRO A 4 -19.33 13.83 -28.74
CA PRO A 4 -20.01 14.87 -29.51
C PRO A 4 -19.01 15.81 -30.21
N GLU A 5 -19.33 16.28 -31.42
CA GLU A 5 -18.46 17.18 -32.21
C GLU A 5 -18.04 18.44 -31.44
N SER A 6 -18.97 19.04 -30.69
CA SER A 6 -18.69 20.23 -29.88
C SER A 6 -17.66 19.96 -28.77
N THR A 7 -17.69 18.75 -28.19
CA THR A 7 -16.73 18.34 -27.16
C THR A 7 -15.35 18.11 -27.76
N ILE A 8 -15.28 17.45 -28.92
CA ILE A 8 -14.04 17.24 -29.66
C ILE A 8 -13.42 18.58 -30.06
N ALA A 9 -14.23 19.51 -30.59
CA ALA A 9 -13.77 20.84 -30.97
C ALA A 9 -13.16 21.60 -29.77
N CYS A 10 -13.81 21.56 -28.60
CA CYS A 10 -13.30 22.18 -27.36
C CYS A 10 -11.96 21.58 -26.92
N LEU A 11 -11.84 20.24 -26.92
CA LEU A 11 -10.59 19.53 -26.58
C LEU A 11 -9.45 19.85 -27.54
N LEU A 12 -9.75 20.02 -28.84
CA LEU A 12 -8.76 20.40 -29.84
C LEU A 12 -8.34 21.86 -29.71
N GLU A 13 -9.28 22.76 -29.44
CA GLU A 13 -8.99 24.17 -29.15
C GLU A 13 -8.02 24.29 -27.97
N ASP A 14 -8.26 23.55 -26.89
CA ASP A 14 -7.40 23.53 -25.71
C ASP A 14 -6.04 22.86 -25.96
N TRP A 15 -6.00 21.81 -26.79
CA TRP A 15 -4.73 21.24 -27.23
C TRP A 15 -3.86 22.31 -27.90
N PHE A 16 -4.39 22.99 -28.93
CA PHE A 16 -3.63 24.00 -29.66
C PHE A 16 -3.36 25.25 -28.82
N GLY A 17 -4.27 25.64 -27.93
CA GLY A 17 -4.09 26.78 -27.04
C GLY A 17 -3.01 26.57 -25.99
N VAL A 18 -3.01 25.41 -25.33
CA VAL A 18 -2.31 25.22 -24.05
C VAL A 18 -1.23 24.15 -24.09
N ILE A 19 -1.40 23.10 -24.89
CA ILE A 19 -0.56 21.89 -24.86
C ILE A 19 0.46 21.87 -25.99
N HIS A 20 0.07 22.35 -27.18
CA HIS A 20 0.95 22.48 -28.33
C HIS A 20 2.27 23.22 -28.01
N PRO A 21 2.31 24.27 -27.17
CA PRO A 21 3.58 24.88 -26.75
C PRO A 21 4.56 23.92 -26.05
N LEU A 22 4.07 22.88 -25.37
CA LEU A 22 4.89 21.82 -24.76
C LEU A 22 5.14 20.65 -25.71
N ALA A 23 4.16 20.31 -26.55
CA ALA A 23 4.21 19.19 -27.49
C ALA A 23 3.84 19.64 -28.92
N PRO A 24 4.75 20.36 -29.63
CA PRO A 24 4.45 20.94 -30.94
C PRO A 24 4.55 19.91 -32.09
N ILE A 25 3.85 18.78 -31.96
CA ILE A 25 3.93 17.60 -32.84
C ILE A 25 2.78 17.48 -33.86
N LEU A 26 1.92 18.50 -33.96
CA LEU A 26 0.82 18.55 -34.93
C LEU A 26 0.80 19.91 -35.62
N LEU A 27 0.59 19.91 -36.94
CA LEU A 27 0.28 21.12 -37.71
C LEU A 27 -1.23 21.35 -37.67
N ARG A 28 -1.66 22.50 -37.16
CA ARG A 28 -3.08 22.74 -36.86
C ARG A 28 -3.94 22.69 -38.11
N ARG A 29 -3.52 23.35 -39.18
CA ARG A 29 -4.27 23.43 -40.45
C ARG A 29 -4.40 22.07 -41.12
N GLN A 30 -3.30 21.33 -41.26
CA GLN A 30 -3.35 19.97 -41.77
C GLN A 30 -4.27 19.06 -40.95
N PHE A 31 -4.18 19.13 -39.61
CA PHE A 31 -4.97 18.28 -38.72
C PHE A 31 -6.47 18.57 -38.82
N LEU A 32 -6.87 19.85 -38.70
CA LEU A 32 -8.28 20.24 -38.78
C LEU A 32 -8.88 19.99 -40.17
N ARG A 33 -8.12 20.24 -41.25
CA ARG A 33 -8.56 19.93 -42.62
C ARG A 33 -8.85 18.45 -42.83
N ARG A 34 -8.00 17.57 -42.29
CA ARG A 34 -8.24 16.13 -42.36
C ARG A 34 -9.48 15.72 -41.55
N LEU A 35 -9.70 16.35 -40.40
CA LEU A 35 -10.89 16.10 -39.58
C LEU A 35 -12.18 16.55 -40.30
N ASP A 36 -12.20 17.77 -40.84
CA ASP A 36 -13.37 18.33 -41.56
C ASP A 36 -13.70 17.57 -42.86
N GLN A 37 -12.69 16.95 -43.47
CA GLN A 37 -12.86 16.08 -44.64
C GLN A 37 -13.40 14.68 -44.29
N GLY A 38 -13.66 14.37 -43.02
CA GLY A 38 -14.15 13.06 -42.57
C GLY A 38 -13.10 11.95 -42.64
N VAL A 39 -11.80 12.28 -42.65
CA VAL A 39 -10.72 11.27 -42.71
C VAL A 39 -10.78 10.34 -41.49
N ALA A 40 -11.22 10.84 -40.34
CA ALA A 40 -11.35 10.06 -39.10
C ALA A 40 -12.44 8.97 -39.20
N ASP A 41 -13.38 9.06 -40.15
CA ASP A 41 -14.43 8.06 -40.34
C ASP A 41 -13.96 6.86 -41.17
N VAL A 42 -12.86 7.01 -41.91
CA VAL A 42 -12.37 6.00 -42.87
C VAL A 42 -10.93 5.56 -42.61
N ASN A 43 -10.15 6.31 -41.83
CA ASN A 43 -8.78 5.98 -41.46
C ASN A 43 -8.67 5.74 -39.94
N ALA A 44 -8.43 4.49 -39.56
CA ALA A 44 -8.35 4.07 -38.17
C ALA A 44 -7.22 4.74 -37.38
N GLU A 45 -6.04 4.94 -38.00
CA GLU A 45 -4.90 5.56 -37.33
C GLU A 45 -5.14 7.05 -37.09
N PHE A 46 -5.72 7.76 -38.05
CA PHE A 46 -6.09 9.16 -37.87
C PHE A 46 -7.23 9.33 -36.85
N CYS A 47 -8.21 8.42 -36.84
CA CYS A 47 -9.23 8.36 -35.79
C CYS A 47 -8.58 8.16 -34.41
N GLY A 48 -7.63 7.23 -34.33
CA GLY A 48 -6.85 6.97 -33.12
C GLY A 48 -6.02 8.18 -32.68
N LEU A 49 -5.45 8.92 -33.65
CA LEU A 49 -4.73 10.17 -33.38
C LEU A 49 -5.67 11.24 -32.80
N VAL A 50 -6.87 11.45 -33.35
CA VAL A 50 -7.85 12.40 -32.81
C VAL A 50 -8.23 12.07 -31.37
N ILE A 51 -8.49 10.79 -31.09
CA ILE A 51 -8.80 10.32 -29.73
C ILE A 51 -7.61 10.52 -28.78
N SER A 52 -6.39 10.24 -29.26
CA SER A 52 -5.18 10.42 -28.46
C SER A 52 -4.94 11.87 -28.05
N VAL A 53 -5.22 12.82 -28.94
CA VAL A 53 -5.11 14.26 -28.67
C VAL A 53 -6.12 14.64 -27.59
N CYS A 54 -7.36 14.17 -27.71
CA CYS A 54 -8.39 14.39 -26.70
C CYS A 54 -8.03 13.80 -25.34
N ALA A 55 -7.46 12.59 -25.31
CA ALA A 55 -6.99 11.95 -24.08
C ALA A 55 -5.86 12.74 -23.42
N ALA A 56 -4.85 13.16 -24.19
CA ALA A 56 -3.75 13.97 -23.69
C ALA A 56 -4.21 15.36 -23.23
N THR A 57 -5.20 15.97 -23.91
CA THR A 57 -5.83 17.21 -23.43
C THR A 57 -6.51 17.03 -22.09
N LYS A 58 -7.32 15.98 -21.93
CA LYS A 58 -7.98 15.69 -20.67
C LYS A 58 -6.98 15.40 -19.54
N ALA A 59 -5.90 14.67 -19.84
CA ALA A 59 -4.86 14.36 -18.87
C ALA A 59 -4.12 15.62 -18.40
N THR A 60 -3.83 16.55 -19.30
CA THR A 60 -3.11 17.79 -19.00
C THR A 60 -3.99 18.84 -18.32
N LEU A 61 -5.27 18.94 -18.71
CA LEU A 61 -6.24 19.88 -18.14
C LEU A 61 -7.32 19.13 -17.37
N PRO A 62 -6.97 18.44 -16.27
CA PRO A 62 -7.90 17.53 -15.62
C PRO A 62 -9.13 18.30 -15.15
N ARG A 63 -8.95 19.51 -14.55
CA ARG A 63 -10.02 20.37 -14.00
C ARG A 63 -11.05 20.88 -15.00
N ARG A 64 -10.75 20.84 -16.29
CA ARG A 64 -11.69 21.29 -17.32
C ARG A 64 -12.70 20.17 -17.60
N ASP A 65 -13.97 20.52 -17.59
CA ASP A 65 -15.06 19.59 -17.85
C ASP A 65 -15.25 19.44 -19.36
N TYR A 66 -15.17 18.21 -19.84
CA TYR A 66 -15.42 17.83 -21.23
C TYR A 66 -16.52 16.75 -21.30
N GLY A 67 -17.40 16.71 -20.30
CA GLY A 67 -18.43 15.70 -20.16
C GLY A 67 -17.83 14.30 -19.92
N PRO A 68 -18.25 13.28 -20.68
CA PRO A 68 -17.87 11.88 -20.40
C PRO A 68 -16.44 11.51 -20.83
N VAL A 69 -15.71 12.42 -21.49
CA VAL A 69 -14.38 12.11 -22.04
C VAL A 69 -13.35 12.01 -20.90
N THR A 70 -12.87 10.80 -20.65
CA THR A 70 -11.75 10.49 -19.73
C THR A 70 -10.63 9.79 -20.47
N VAL A 71 -9.42 9.75 -19.88
CA VAL A 71 -8.28 9.01 -20.47
C VAL A 71 -8.61 7.52 -20.59
N ASP A 72 -9.18 6.92 -19.54
CA ASP A 72 -9.57 5.50 -19.54
C ASP A 72 -10.61 5.21 -20.61
N TYR A 73 -11.62 6.08 -20.77
CA TYR A 73 -12.62 5.94 -21.83
C TYR A 73 -11.99 5.99 -23.22
N CYS A 74 -11.06 6.93 -23.46
CA CYS A 74 -10.35 7.01 -24.73
C CYS A 74 -9.53 5.74 -25.01
N VAL A 75 -8.80 5.22 -24.01
CA VAL A 75 -7.99 4.00 -24.15
C VAL A 75 -8.88 2.78 -24.42
N GLU A 76 -9.96 2.61 -23.66
CA GLU A 76 -10.92 1.52 -23.86
C GLU A 76 -11.56 1.57 -25.24
N PHE A 77 -11.91 2.78 -25.72
CA PHE A 77 -12.45 2.96 -27.06
C PHE A 77 -11.46 2.55 -28.14
N LEU A 78 -10.19 2.96 -28.02
CA LEU A 78 -9.10 2.60 -28.95
C LEU A 78 -8.90 1.09 -29.02
N ASP A 79 -8.88 0.42 -27.87
CA ASP A 79 -8.67 -1.03 -27.77
C ASP A 79 -9.87 -1.81 -28.34
N THR A 80 -11.09 -1.42 -27.96
CA THR A 80 -12.34 -2.08 -28.38
C THR A 80 -12.50 -2.07 -29.89
N HIS A 81 -12.11 -0.97 -30.53
CA HIS A 81 -12.25 -0.79 -31.99
C HIS A 81 -10.94 -1.12 -32.74
N GLY A 82 -9.88 -1.51 -32.04
CA GLY A 82 -8.58 -1.86 -32.62
C GLY A 82 -7.93 -0.74 -33.43
N LEU A 83 -8.20 0.53 -33.11
CA LEU A 83 -7.82 1.68 -33.93
C LEU A 83 -6.30 1.88 -34.04
N LEU A 84 -5.56 1.43 -33.03
CA LEU A 84 -4.10 1.45 -33.00
C LEU A 84 -3.54 0.02 -32.84
N LYS A 85 -4.23 -1.01 -33.35
CA LYS A 85 -3.73 -2.39 -33.27
C LYS A 85 -2.64 -2.64 -34.31
N SER A 86 -1.56 -3.31 -33.93
CA SER A 86 -0.49 -3.71 -34.86
C SER A 86 -0.93 -4.92 -35.69
N HIS A 87 -0.68 -4.88 -36.99
CA HIS A 87 -0.96 -5.99 -37.92
C HIS A 87 0.32 -6.38 -38.66
N PHE A 88 0.75 -7.65 -38.54
CA PHE A 88 1.96 -8.17 -39.19
C PHE A 88 1.92 -8.17 -40.73
N THR A 89 0.75 -7.93 -41.32
CA THR A 89 0.52 -7.92 -42.77
C THR A 89 0.63 -6.54 -43.41
N GLN A 90 0.87 -5.49 -42.61
CA GLN A 90 1.00 -4.09 -43.07
C GLN A 90 2.28 -3.47 -42.50
N ASP A 91 2.80 -2.44 -43.16
CA ASP A 91 3.91 -1.64 -42.61
C ASP A 91 3.43 -1.00 -41.29
N PRO A 92 3.98 -1.38 -40.12
CA PRO A 92 3.30 -1.17 -38.84
C PRO A 92 3.49 0.24 -38.24
N PHE A 93 4.20 1.15 -38.93
CA PHE A 93 4.58 2.45 -38.37
C PHE A 93 4.31 3.62 -39.32
N SER A 94 3.41 4.51 -38.91
CA SER A 94 3.12 5.81 -39.53
C SER A 94 3.36 6.96 -38.54
N MET A 95 3.44 8.19 -39.04
CA MET A 95 3.57 9.38 -38.17
C MET A 95 2.38 9.51 -37.22
N ASP A 96 1.16 9.38 -37.75
CA ASP A 96 -0.08 9.45 -36.97
C ASP A 96 -0.08 8.43 -35.82
N ARG A 97 0.29 7.18 -36.12
CA ARG A 97 0.38 6.11 -35.12
C ARG A 97 1.41 6.43 -34.04
N CYS A 98 2.60 6.89 -34.42
CA CYS A 98 3.67 7.20 -33.47
C CYS A 98 3.26 8.35 -32.54
N ILE A 99 2.64 9.41 -33.07
CA ILE A 99 2.11 10.53 -32.27
C ILE A 99 0.96 10.05 -31.37
N ALA A 100 0.05 9.22 -31.89
CA ALA A 100 -1.09 8.73 -31.13
C ALA A 100 -0.66 7.89 -29.91
N LEU A 101 0.29 6.98 -30.11
CA LEU A 101 0.86 6.16 -29.05
C LEU A 101 1.67 6.98 -28.03
N TYR A 102 2.38 8.03 -28.48
CA TYR A 102 3.03 8.98 -27.58
C TYR A 102 2.02 9.72 -26.69
N ASN A 103 0.95 10.27 -27.29
CA ASN A 103 -0.10 11.00 -26.57
C ASN A 103 -0.83 10.09 -25.57
N ILE A 104 -1.19 8.87 -25.97
CA ILE A 104 -1.85 7.91 -25.07
C ILE A 104 -0.91 7.45 -23.96
N GLY A 105 0.34 7.15 -24.29
CA GLY A 105 1.35 6.74 -23.31
C GLY A 105 1.61 7.83 -22.25
N THR A 106 1.73 9.09 -22.67
CA THR A 106 1.89 10.23 -21.75
C THR A 106 0.62 10.52 -20.95
N ALA A 107 -0.57 10.43 -21.56
CA ALA A 107 -1.86 10.61 -20.87
C ALA A 107 -2.09 9.55 -19.78
N MET A 108 -1.83 8.28 -20.08
CA MET A 108 -1.92 7.18 -19.10
C MET A 108 -0.87 7.34 -18.00
N SER A 109 0.35 7.78 -18.35
CA SER A 109 1.39 8.06 -17.35
C SER A 109 0.97 9.20 -16.40
N ALA A 110 0.33 10.25 -16.90
CA ALA A 110 -0.09 11.39 -16.11
C ALA A 110 -1.28 11.09 -15.17
N THR A 111 -2.14 10.13 -15.52
CA THR A 111 -3.37 9.81 -14.77
C THR A 111 -3.24 8.59 -13.86
N ASN A 112 -2.28 7.69 -14.12
CA ASN A 112 -2.09 6.49 -13.33
C ASN A 112 -1.18 6.77 -12.10
N LYS A 113 -1.54 6.26 -10.92
CA LYS A 113 -0.74 6.38 -9.68
C LYS A 113 0.65 5.74 -9.81
N SER A 114 0.82 4.77 -10.71
CA SER A 114 2.11 4.15 -11.04
C SER A 114 2.93 4.94 -12.08
N GLY A 115 2.43 6.04 -12.65
CA GLY A 115 3.17 6.85 -13.62
C GLY A 115 3.68 6.04 -14.83
N LEU A 116 4.95 6.23 -15.19
CA LEU A 116 5.66 5.43 -16.21
C LEU A 116 5.81 3.93 -15.87
N SER A 117 5.55 3.50 -14.62
CA SER A 117 5.52 2.06 -14.27
C SER A 117 4.22 1.34 -14.62
N SER A 118 3.23 2.04 -15.19
CA SER A 118 2.10 1.38 -15.84
C SER A 118 2.60 0.61 -17.07
N MET A 119 2.40 -0.72 -17.08
CA MET A 119 2.73 -1.58 -18.23
C MET A 119 2.14 -1.03 -19.53
N ARG A 120 0.91 -0.50 -19.48
CA ARG A 120 0.21 0.06 -20.65
C ARG A 120 0.88 1.33 -21.17
N ALA A 121 1.26 2.25 -20.27
CA ALA A 121 1.99 3.47 -20.63
C ALA A 121 3.37 3.17 -21.20
N TYR A 122 4.10 2.25 -20.54
CA TYR A 122 5.40 1.79 -21.01
C TYR A 122 5.33 1.15 -22.40
N HIS A 123 4.33 0.29 -22.64
CA HIS A 123 4.11 -0.36 -23.94
C HIS A 123 3.85 0.66 -25.04
N ALA A 124 2.89 1.57 -24.84
CA ALA A 124 2.55 2.61 -25.83
C ALA A 124 3.75 3.51 -26.17
N LEU A 125 4.49 3.97 -25.16
CA LEU A 125 5.68 4.81 -25.39
C LEU A 125 6.83 4.03 -26.05
N SER A 126 6.98 2.74 -25.75
CA SER A 126 7.99 1.88 -26.38
C SER A 126 7.68 1.60 -27.84
N GLU A 127 6.41 1.41 -28.18
CA GLU A 127 5.97 1.24 -29.56
C GLU A 127 6.08 2.56 -30.35
N ALA A 128 5.71 3.70 -29.75
CA ALA A 128 5.94 5.02 -30.33
C ALA A 128 7.43 5.27 -30.60
N ALA A 129 8.30 4.91 -29.65
CA ALA A 129 9.75 4.99 -29.79
C ALA A 129 10.30 4.08 -30.89
N ALA A 130 9.82 2.84 -30.99
CA ALA A 130 10.21 1.93 -32.05
C ALA A 130 9.83 2.48 -33.43
N GLY A 131 8.60 2.96 -33.59
CA GLY A 131 8.11 3.52 -34.84
C GLY A 131 8.82 4.81 -35.25
N ALA A 132 8.96 5.77 -34.33
CA ALA A 132 9.62 7.04 -34.62
C ALA A 132 11.09 6.84 -35.06
N ARG A 133 11.79 5.88 -34.44
CA ARG A 133 13.15 5.52 -34.87
C ARG A 133 13.18 4.86 -36.22
N TYR A 134 12.27 3.92 -36.47
CA TYR A 134 12.18 3.26 -37.76
C TYR A 134 11.98 4.30 -38.87
N LEU A 135 11.04 5.22 -38.69
CA LEU A 135 10.78 6.32 -39.61
C LEU A 135 12.03 7.20 -39.79
N ALA A 136 12.69 7.61 -38.70
CA ALA A 136 13.80 8.56 -38.77
C ALA A 136 15.07 7.98 -39.42
N TYR A 137 15.33 6.68 -39.28
CA TYR A 137 16.55 6.08 -39.82
C TYR A 137 16.35 5.40 -41.17
N TYR A 138 15.17 4.86 -41.45
CA TYR A 138 14.94 4.06 -42.64
C TYR A 138 14.01 4.71 -43.66
N ARG A 139 13.09 5.58 -43.23
CA ARG A 139 12.03 6.15 -44.09
C ARG A 139 12.02 7.68 -44.11
N ILE A 140 13.00 8.36 -43.53
CA ILE A 140 13.00 9.83 -43.41
C ILE A 140 13.00 10.54 -44.77
N HIS A 141 13.55 9.90 -45.80
CA HIS A 141 13.57 10.39 -47.18
C HIS A 141 12.21 10.29 -47.88
N GLU A 142 11.26 9.52 -47.32
CA GLU A 142 9.88 9.40 -47.81
C GLU A 142 8.96 10.47 -47.20
N GLN A 143 9.46 11.27 -46.25
CA GLN A 143 8.72 12.31 -45.54
C GLN A 143 9.05 13.69 -46.13
N ASP A 144 8.06 14.58 -46.23
CA ASP A 144 8.31 15.97 -46.62
C ASP A 144 9.07 16.74 -45.51
N GLU A 145 9.55 17.95 -45.81
CA GLU A 145 10.35 18.72 -44.85
C GLU A 145 9.60 19.04 -43.55
N GLY A 146 8.28 19.23 -43.62
CA GLY A 146 7.42 19.46 -42.47
C GLY A 146 7.29 18.21 -41.60
N GLU A 147 6.98 17.07 -42.21
CA GLU A 147 6.92 15.77 -41.53
C GLU A 147 8.26 15.39 -40.91
N GLN A 148 9.39 15.68 -41.58
CA GLN A 148 10.72 15.49 -41.01
C GLN A 148 10.95 16.33 -39.75
N GLN A 149 10.44 17.57 -39.71
CA GLN A 149 10.52 18.38 -38.48
C GLN A 149 9.62 17.82 -37.38
N LEU A 150 8.38 17.41 -37.68
CA LEU A 150 7.49 16.79 -36.70
C LEU A 150 8.09 15.51 -36.10
N LEU A 151 8.73 14.68 -36.93
CA LEU A 151 9.42 13.47 -36.48
C LEU A 151 10.56 13.78 -35.52
N ARG A 152 11.36 14.82 -35.83
CA ARG A 152 12.43 15.28 -34.94
C ARG A 152 11.86 15.78 -33.62
N ARG A 153 10.76 16.55 -33.65
CA ARG A 153 10.07 17.02 -32.43
C ARG A 153 9.58 15.85 -31.58
N LEU A 154 8.97 14.84 -32.20
CA LEU A 154 8.49 13.63 -31.51
C LEU A 154 9.62 12.84 -30.85
N ILE A 155 10.76 12.63 -31.55
CA ILE A 155 11.92 11.93 -30.99
C ILE A 155 12.47 12.63 -29.76
N TRP A 156 12.59 13.96 -29.80
CA TRP A 156 13.09 14.72 -28.65
C TRP A 156 12.09 14.76 -27.48
N LEU A 157 10.78 14.71 -27.75
CA LEU A 157 9.75 14.54 -26.71
C LEU A 157 9.75 13.15 -26.07
N LEU A 158 9.94 12.09 -26.88
CA LEU A 158 10.09 10.73 -26.37
C LEU A 158 11.36 10.60 -25.52
N PHE A 159 12.46 11.24 -25.94
CA PHE A 159 13.68 11.33 -25.13
C PHE A 159 13.45 12.06 -23.80
N ALA A 160 12.78 13.23 -23.82
CA ALA A 160 12.45 13.97 -22.61
C ALA A 160 11.56 13.14 -21.66
N SER A 161 10.59 12.41 -22.21
CA SER A 161 9.70 11.51 -21.44
C SER A 161 10.47 10.36 -20.80
N ALA A 162 11.45 9.77 -21.49
CA ALA A 162 12.33 8.74 -20.93
C ALA A 162 13.27 9.29 -19.84
N CYS A 163 13.62 10.57 -19.88
CA CYS A 163 14.47 11.22 -18.88
C CYS A 163 13.70 11.75 -17.65
N ALA A 164 12.37 11.85 -17.75
CA ALA A 164 11.50 12.34 -16.69
C ALA A 164 11.39 11.35 -15.50
N ASP A 165 11.66 10.05 -15.70
CA ASP A 165 11.76 9.06 -14.62
C ASP A 165 13.22 8.96 -14.13
N ILE A 166 13.49 9.57 -12.98
CA ILE A 166 14.85 9.79 -12.49
C ILE A 166 15.38 8.61 -11.65
N PHE A 167 14.53 7.68 -11.22
CA PHE A 167 14.83 6.61 -10.26
C PHE A 167 15.46 5.33 -10.85
N GLY A 168 16.30 5.45 -11.89
CA GLY A 168 17.16 4.34 -12.34
C GLY A 168 16.43 3.17 -13.02
N ARG A 169 15.21 3.37 -13.52
CA ARG A 169 14.50 2.38 -14.33
C ARG A 169 15.09 2.28 -15.74
N LEU A 170 14.99 1.10 -16.37
CA LEU A 170 15.46 0.86 -17.72
C LEU A 170 14.81 1.87 -18.69
N PRO A 171 15.59 2.66 -19.45
CA PRO A 171 15.03 3.64 -20.36
C PRO A 171 14.21 2.93 -21.44
N ILE A 172 13.10 3.55 -21.85
CA ILE A 172 12.43 3.20 -23.11
C ILE A 172 13.51 3.28 -24.17
N SER A 173 13.88 2.13 -24.76
CA SER A 173 15.01 2.01 -25.67
C SER A 173 14.74 2.88 -26.91
N LEU A 174 15.18 4.15 -26.87
CA LEU A 174 15.13 5.06 -27.99
C LEU A 174 16.45 4.89 -28.76
N LEU A 175 17.52 5.52 -28.32
CA LEU A 175 18.81 5.44 -28.98
C LEU A 175 19.88 5.26 -27.91
N SER A 176 21.03 4.68 -28.26
CA SER A 176 22.19 4.77 -27.38
C SER A 176 22.52 6.25 -27.16
N GLN A 177 23.13 6.60 -26.03
CA GLN A 177 23.40 8.00 -25.70
C GLN A 177 24.18 8.74 -26.80
N ASP A 178 25.23 8.12 -27.35
CA ASP A 178 25.98 8.68 -28.48
C ASP A 178 25.11 8.96 -29.72
N LYS A 179 24.06 8.16 -29.92
CA LYS A 179 23.16 8.31 -31.07
C LYS A 179 22.12 9.40 -30.86
N ILE A 180 21.64 9.63 -29.63
CA ILE A 180 20.70 10.73 -29.35
C ILE A 180 21.41 12.08 -29.32
N GLU A 181 22.63 12.17 -28.79
CA GLU A 181 23.44 13.40 -28.78
C GLU A 181 23.73 13.92 -30.19
N ASN A 182 23.91 13.00 -31.14
CA ASN A 182 24.15 13.30 -32.55
C ASN A 182 22.86 13.37 -33.40
N PHE A 183 21.68 13.14 -32.81
CA PHE A 183 20.43 13.20 -33.55
C PHE A 183 20.07 14.67 -33.87
N PRO A 184 19.65 14.99 -35.11
CA PRO A 184 19.36 16.38 -35.50
C PRO A 184 18.34 17.07 -34.58
N ARG A 185 18.63 18.30 -34.18
CA ARG A 185 17.66 19.18 -33.50
C ARG A 185 16.54 19.58 -34.47
N PRO A 186 15.27 19.66 -34.02
CA PRO A 186 14.20 20.26 -34.80
C PRO A 186 14.51 21.75 -35.03
N LEU A 187 14.23 22.20 -36.25
CA LEU A 187 14.34 23.60 -36.62
C LEU A 187 13.22 24.42 -35.96
N ALA A 188 13.54 25.64 -35.54
CA ALA A 188 12.61 26.59 -34.96
C ALA A 188 11.71 27.23 -36.04
N LEU A 189 10.88 26.39 -36.66
CA LEU A 189 9.92 26.79 -37.69
C LEU A 189 8.52 26.93 -37.08
N SER A 190 7.78 27.95 -37.52
CA SER A 190 6.34 28.11 -37.25
C SER A 190 5.49 27.25 -38.18
N ASP A 191 4.18 27.16 -37.94
CA ASP A 191 3.28 26.39 -38.81
C ASP A 191 3.25 26.95 -40.23
N ASP A 192 3.25 28.29 -40.43
CA ASP A 192 3.31 28.88 -41.78
C ASP A 192 4.60 28.57 -42.55
N GLN A 193 5.71 28.37 -41.84
CA GLN A 193 6.98 28.04 -42.45
C GLN A 193 7.06 26.56 -42.88
N MET A 194 6.33 25.67 -42.21
CA MET A 194 6.27 24.24 -42.56
C MET A 194 5.11 23.94 -43.53
N GLU A 195 3.98 24.63 -43.37
CA GLU A 195 2.79 24.50 -44.21
C GLU A 195 2.24 25.90 -44.57
N PRO A 196 2.73 26.54 -45.64
CA PRO A 196 2.29 27.89 -46.02
C PRO A 196 0.79 27.98 -46.30
N ALA A 197 0.14 29.05 -45.86
CA ALA A 197 -1.28 29.28 -46.10
C ALA A 197 -1.60 29.42 -47.60
N THR A 198 -2.68 28.78 -48.04
CA THR A 198 -3.21 28.96 -49.41
C THR A 198 -4.36 29.98 -49.39
N PRO A 199 -4.61 30.73 -50.49
CA PRO A 199 -5.59 31.83 -50.52
C PRO A 199 -7.04 31.48 -50.12
N ASN A 200 -7.39 30.20 -50.06
CA ASN A 200 -8.72 29.68 -49.71
C ASN A 200 -8.79 29.03 -48.32
N THR A 201 -7.83 29.29 -47.42
CA THR A 201 -7.83 28.71 -46.07
C THR A 201 -8.96 29.30 -45.22
N CYS A 202 -9.86 28.45 -44.73
CA CYS A 202 -11.05 28.83 -43.95
C CYS A 202 -10.85 28.75 -42.42
N TYR A 203 -9.61 28.63 -41.94
CA TYR A 203 -9.30 28.53 -40.51
C TYR A 203 -8.86 29.88 -39.96
N GLU A 204 -9.33 30.22 -38.76
CA GLU A 204 -8.89 31.43 -38.04
C GLU A 204 -7.39 31.35 -37.73
N ALA A 205 -6.72 32.51 -37.88
CA ALA A 205 -5.33 32.69 -37.50
C ALA A 205 -5.14 32.37 -36.02
N TRP A 206 -4.05 31.69 -35.68
CA TRP A 206 -3.74 31.31 -34.31
C TRP A 206 -2.26 31.54 -34.01
N HIS A 207 -1.91 31.54 -32.73
CA HIS A 207 -0.56 31.92 -32.28
C HIS A 207 0.56 31.12 -32.94
N GLY A 208 0.34 29.84 -33.27
CA GLY A 208 1.34 28.96 -33.87
C GLY A 208 1.63 29.19 -35.36
N ASP A 209 0.81 29.99 -36.07
CA ASP A 209 1.07 30.34 -37.47
C ASP A 209 2.40 31.11 -37.60
N GLU A 210 2.61 32.09 -36.71
CA GLU A 210 3.80 32.96 -36.72
C GLU A 210 4.79 32.66 -35.56
N THR A 211 4.37 31.91 -34.53
CA THR A 211 5.19 31.61 -33.34
C THR A 211 5.69 30.16 -33.35
N THR A 212 6.98 29.96 -33.09
CA THR A 212 7.56 28.62 -32.90
C THR A 212 7.87 28.35 -31.43
N TYR A 213 7.40 27.22 -30.92
CA TYR A 213 7.69 26.75 -29.56
C TYR A 213 8.86 25.75 -29.51
N VAL A 214 9.48 25.44 -30.65
CA VAL A 214 10.62 24.51 -30.72
C VAL A 214 11.84 24.96 -29.89
N PRO A 215 12.17 26.26 -29.75
CA PRO A 215 13.27 26.68 -28.88
C PRO A 215 13.16 26.16 -27.44
N GLY A 216 11.95 26.14 -26.86
CA GLY A 216 11.74 25.59 -25.52
C GLY A 216 11.98 24.09 -25.44
N LEU A 217 11.54 23.32 -26.46
CA LEU A 217 11.83 21.88 -26.55
C LEU A 217 13.34 21.61 -26.67
N ASN A 218 14.06 22.40 -27.47
CA ASN A 218 15.51 22.25 -27.62
C ASN A 218 16.23 22.52 -26.30
N SER A 219 15.92 23.61 -25.61
CA SER A 219 16.52 23.93 -24.30
C SER A 219 16.17 22.90 -23.22
N LEU A 220 14.94 22.36 -23.21
CA LEU A 220 14.55 21.29 -22.31
C LEU A 220 15.35 20.01 -22.58
N SER A 221 15.59 19.71 -23.86
CA SER A 221 16.40 18.58 -24.28
C SER A 221 17.86 18.73 -23.86
N ASP A 222 18.42 19.94 -23.91
CA ASP A 222 19.79 20.22 -23.44
C ASP A 222 19.92 19.98 -21.92
N LEU A 223 18.92 20.37 -21.13
CA LEU A 223 18.88 20.07 -19.69
C LEU A 223 18.88 18.55 -19.42
N PHE A 224 18.07 17.79 -20.15
CA PHE A 224 18.02 16.33 -19.96
C PHE A 224 19.28 15.60 -20.44
N LEU A 225 19.96 16.10 -21.49
CA LEU A 225 21.27 15.58 -21.89
C LEU A 225 22.32 15.79 -20.78
N ILE A 226 22.33 16.97 -20.15
CA ILE A 226 23.20 17.22 -18.98
C ILE A 226 22.93 16.20 -17.88
N TRP A 227 21.66 15.89 -17.60
CA TRP A 227 21.31 14.88 -16.60
C TRP A 227 21.77 13.47 -16.98
N GLN A 228 21.69 13.09 -18.25
CA GLN A 228 22.24 11.80 -18.72
C GLN A 228 23.76 11.73 -18.58
N GLU A 229 24.48 12.79 -18.95
CA GLU A 229 25.93 12.88 -18.70
C GLU A 229 26.27 12.69 -17.22
N VAL A 230 25.50 13.32 -16.32
CA VAL A 230 25.67 13.19 -14.86
C VAL A 230 25.50 11.74 -14.40
N LYS A 231 24.50 11.01 -14.92
CA LYS A 231 24.24 9.61 -14.55
C LYS A 231 25.42 8.68 -14.86
N GLN A 232 26.22 9.01 -15.88
CA GLN A 232 27.37 8.22 -16.30
C GLN A 232 28.65 8.50 -15.50
N VAL A 233 28.70 9.58 -14.72
CA VAL A 233 29.89 9.91 -13.91
C VAL A 233 30.01 8.95 -12.71
N THR A 234 31.20 8.38 -12.54
CA THR A 234 31.56 7.55 -11.39
C THR A 234 31.84 8.40 -10.15
N ILE A 235 31.36 7.94 -8.99
CA ILE A 235 31.35 8.69 -7.72
C ILE A 235 32.78 8.92 -7.16
N ASP A 236 33.78 8.17 -7.65
CA ASP A 236 35.18 8.26 -7.20
C ASP A 236 35.97 9.48 -7.76
N THR A 237 35.31 10.34 -8.55
CA THR A 237 35.90 11.56 -9.12
C THR A 237 35.63 12.78 -8.24
N ASP A 238 36.52 13.79 -8.25
CA ASP A 238 36.40 15.08 -7.53
C ASP A 238 34.94 15.58 -7.47
N PRO A 239 34.22 15.35 -6.36
CA PRO A 239 32.77 15.57 -6.32
C PRO A 239 32.42 17.06 -6.41
N GLN A 240 33.26 17.92 -5.83
CA GLN A 240 33.06 19.37 -5.85
C GLN A 240 33.33 19.96 -7.23
N GLY A 241 34.41 19.53 -7.90
CA GLY A 241 34.66 19.90 -9.30
C GLY A 241 33.55 19.42 -10.24
N THR A 242 33.02 18.21 -10.00
CA THR A 242 31.92 17.62 -10.77
C THR A 242 30.61 18.40 -10.59
N ILE A 243 30.21 18.70 -9.35
CA ILE A 243 29.04 19.53 -9.06
C ILE A 243 29.17 20.88 -9.75
N LYS A 244 30.30 21.58 -9.56
CA LYS A 244 30.53 22.89 -10.18
C LYS A 244 30.45 22.84 -11.70
N LYS A 245 31.07 21.83 -12.33
CA LYS A 245 31.04 21.62 -13.78
C LYS A 245 29.60 21.53 -14.29
N TYR A 246 28.77 20.68 -13.69
CA TYR A 246 27.41 20.45 -14.19
C TYR A 246 26.43 21.56 -13.82
N LEU A 247 26.58 22.21 -12.66
CA LEU A 247 25.80 23.41 -12.34
C LEU A 247 26.08 24.55 -13.33
N ILE A 248 27.34 24.74 -13.75
CA ILE A 248 27.70 25.71 -14.80
C ILE A 248 27.05 25.33 -16.14
N LYS A 249 27.03 24.04 -16.50
CA LYS A 249 26.34 23.58 -17.72
C LYS A 249 24.84 23.90 -17.69
N VAL A 250 24.17 23.62 -16.56
CA VAL A 250 22.74 23.94 -16.40
C VAL A 250 22.52 25.45 -16.53
N GLN A 251 23.34 26.27 -15.86
CA GLN A 251 23.23 27.73 -15.94
C GLN A 251 23.46 28.24 -17.37
N HIS A 252 24.41 27.65 -18.10
CA HIS A 252 24.69 28.02 -19.49
C HIS A 252 23.47 27.80 -20.40
N VAL A 253 22.67 26.77 -20.17
CA VAL A 253 21.40 26.59 -20.91
C VAL A 253 20.44 27.74 -20.62
N LEU A 254 20.28 28.12 -19.35
CA LEU A 254 19.39 29.20 -18.93
C LEU A 254 19.84 30.58 -19.47
N ASP A 255 21.14 30.85 -19.47
CA ASP A 255 21.70 32.12 -19.94
C ASP A 255 21.51 32.32 -21.46
N ASN A 256 21.46 31.22 -22.21
CA ASN A 256 21.30 31.21 -23.66
C ASN A 256 19.84 31.07 -24.13
N LEU A 257 18.87 31.08 -23.21
CA LEU A 257 17.45 31.07 -23.59
C LEU A 257 17.14 32.27 -24.51
N PRO A 258 16.27 32.10 -25.52
CA PRO A 258 15.81 33.20 -26.35
C PRO A 258 15.07 34.25 -25.50
N PRO A 259 15.01 35.53 -25.94
CA PRO A 259 14.42 36.62 -25.17
C PRO A 259 13.04 36.34 -24.58
N GLU A 260 12.23 35.57 -25.30
CA GLU A 260 10.86 35.17 -24.98
C GLU A 260 10.78 34.12 -23.87
N LEU A 261 11.84 33.32 -23.65
CA LEU A 261 11.90 32.27 -22.63
C LEU A 261 12.74 32.63 -21.40
N ARG A 262 13.26 33.86 -21.33
CA ARG A 262 14.02 34.33 -20.16
C ARG A 262 13.07 34.72 -19.02
N TRP A 263 13.26 34.12 -17.84
CA TRP A 263 12.57 34.55 -16.63
C TRP A 263 13.01 35.97 -16.23
N ARG A 264 12.05 36.89 -16.09
CA ARG A 264 12.30 38.31 -15.73
C ARG A 264 11.61 38.76 -14.44
N GLY A 265 11.17 37.84 -13.59
CA GLY A 265 10.57 38.18 -12.29
C GLY A 265 9.37 39.15 -12.39
N GLY A 266 8.57 39.04 -13.44
CA GLY A 266 7.39 39.90 -13.65
C GLY A 266 7.65 41.29 -14.26
N LEU A 267 8.87 41.62 -14.68
CA LEU A 267 9.18 42.90 -15.37
C LEU A 267 9.13 42.76 -16.91
N SER A 268 8.64 43.82 -17.58
CA SER A 268 8.54 44.07 -19.04
C SER A 268 8.71 42.85 -19.97
N ARG A 269 7.60 42.36 -20.53
CA ARG A 269 7.57 41.30 -21.54
C ARG A 269 7.89 41.85 -22.93
N PRO A 270 8.67 41.14 -23.76
CA PRO A 270 8.71 41.39 -25.21
C PRO A 270 7.29 41.36 -25.81
N ALA A 271 7.06 42.13 -26.87
CA ALA A 271 5.72 42.32 -27.45
C ALA A 271 5.12 41.04 -28.06
N ASN A 272 5.93 40.04 -28.36
CA ASN A 272 5.60 38.79 -29.03
C ASN A 272 5.48 37.57 -28.08
N VAL A 273 5.48 37.78 -26.76
CA VAL A 273 5.33 36.68 -25.78
C VAL A 273 3.86 36.26 -25.66
N THR A 274 3.61 34.96 -25.83
CA THR A 274 2.30 34.32 -25.68
C THR A 274 2.19 33.57 -24.34
N ASP A 275 0.99 33.17 -23.93
CA ASP A 275 0.79 32.30 -22.76
C ASP A 275 1.51 30.95 -22.91
N GLY A 276 1.68 30.47 -24.15
CA GLY A 276 2.48 29.28 -24.45
C GLY A 276 3.94 29.40 -24.03
N HIS A 277 4.53 30.61 -24.10
CA HIS A 277 5.88 30.83 -23.60
C HIS A 277 5.93 30.75 -22.07
N ASP A 278 4.92 31.27 -21.36
CA ASP A 278 4.85 31.14 -19.89
C ASP A 278 4.82 29.66 -19.47
N VAL A 279 4.09 28.82 -20.23
CA VAL A 279 4.05 27.37 -20.05
C VAL A 279 5.44 26.74 -20.22
N GLN A 280 6.19 27.13 -21.25
CA GLN A 280 7.55 26.63 -21.47
C GLN A 280 8.55 27.10 -20.40
N ILE A 281 8.46 28.36 -20.01
CA ILE A 281 9.32 28.95 -18.97
C ILE A 281 9.15 28.18 -17.66
N ALA A 282 7.93 27.95 -17.21
CA ALA A 282 7.67 27.19 -15.98
C ALA A 282 8.29 25.79 -16.05
N ASN A 283 8.13 25.09 -17.19
CA ASN A 283 8.69 23.76 -17.39
C ASN A 283 10.22 23.74 -17.34
N LEU A 284 10.86 24.67 -18.05
CA LEU A 284 12.32 24.79 -18.14
C LEU A 284 12.95 25.09 -16.78
N PHE A 285 12.42 26.09 -16.07
CA PHE A 285 13.02 26.54 -14.83
C PHE A 285 12.87 25.49 -13.72
N VAL A 286 11.68 24.92 -13.51
CA VAL A 286 11.51 23.87 -12.50
C VAL A 286 12.28 22.60 -12.87
N THR A 287 12.37 22.24 -14.15
CA THR A 287 13.20 21.11 -14.58
C THR A 287 14.68 21.35 -14.30
N SER A 288 15.18 22.57 -14.54
CA SER A 288 16.56 22.93 -14.21
C SER A 288 16.83 22.85 -12.71
N LEU A 289 15.90 23.32 -11.86
CA LEU A 289 15.98 23.23 -10.40
C LEU A 289 15.99 21.77 -9.93
N ASN A 290 15.17 20.92 -10.53
CA ASN A 290 15.14 19.49 -10.21
C ASN A 290 16.46 18.81 -10.55
N ILE A 291 17.03 19.10 -11.72
CA ILE A 291 18.33 18.54 -12.13
C ILE A 291 19.44 19.04 -11.19
N ARG A 292 19.45 20.32 -10.82
CA ARG A 292 20.39 20.88 -9.84
C ARG A 292 20.28 20.17 -8.49
N SER A 293 19.06 19.94 -7.99
CA SER A 293 18.79 19.22 -6.74
C SER A 293 19.34 17.79 -6.77
N ASN A 294 19.07 17.06 -7.85
CA ASN A 294 19.54 15.69 -8.03
C ASN A 294 21.07 15.58 -8.18
N ILE A 295 21.73 16.55 -8.85
CA ILE A 295 23.20 16.63 -8.89
C ILE A 295 23.77 16.75 -7.47
N LEU A 296 23.17 17.61 -6.63
CA LEU A 296 23.60 17.79 -5.25
C LEU A 296 23.41 16.53 -4.41
N GLN A 297 22.25 15.87 -4.51
CA GLN A 297 22.00 14.60 -3.82
C GLN A 297 23.00 13.52 -4.22
N ARG A 298 23.30 13.38 -5.53
CA ARG A 298 24.17 12.32 -6.04
C ARG A 298 25.62 12.44 -5.59
N PHE A 299 26.16 13.67 -5.49
CA PHE A 299 27.60 13.87 -5.28
C PHE A 299 27.98 14.55 -3.95
N SER A 300 27.04 15.09 -3.17
CA SER A 300 27.39 15.74 -1.90
C SER A 300 26.23 15.88 -0.91
N PRO A 301 26.11 15.00 0.11
CA PRO A 301 25.33 15.28 1.32
C PRO A 301 26.25 15.99 2.35
N THR A 302 26.62 17.25 2.11
CA THR A 302 27.47 18.05 3.02
C THR A 302 26.76 19.34 3.46
N ILE A 303 27.33 20.08 4.41
CA ILE A 303 26.77 21.35 4.90
C ILE A 303 26.73 22.43 3.80
N GLU A 304 27.69 22.42 2.85
CA GLU A 304 27.70 23.37 1.72
C GLU A 304 26.61 23.06 0.69
N SER A 305 26.34 21.77 0.42
CA SER A 305 25.26 21.39 -0.49
C SER A 305 23.88 21.70 0.09
N ALA A 306 23.71 21.65 1.41
CA ALA A 306 22.46 22.06 2.07
C ALA A 306 22.12 23.55 1.83
N LYS A 307 23.13 24.44 1.78
CA LYS A 307 22.92 25.87 1.45
C LYS A 307 22.51 26.07 0.00
N GLU A 308 23.10 25.30 -0.92
CA GLU A 308 22.73 25.36 -2.32
C GLU A 308 21.32 24.77 -2.56
N HIS A 309 20.96 23.72 -1.82
CA HIS A 309 19.62 23.15 -1.83
C HIS A 309 18.56 24.11 -1.32
N GLN A 310 18.88 24.89 -0.27
CA GLN A 310 18.00 25.96 0.20
C GLN A 310 17.71 26.98 -0.90
N LYS A 311 18.73 27.43 -1.65
CA LYS A 311 18.51 28.37 -2.77
C LYS A 311 17.61 27.76 -3.85
N ILE A 312 17.76 26.47 -4.15
CA ILE A 312 16.89 25.77 -5.11
C ILE A 312 15.44 25.82 -4.64
N VAL A 313 15.19 25.59 -3.34
CA VAL A 313 13.84 25.68 -2.76
C VAL A 313 13.32 27.11 -2.79
N ASP A 314 14.15 28.10 -2.48
CA ASP A 314 13.76 29.51 -2.52
C ASP A 314 13.38 29.95 -3.95
N ASP A 315 14.20 29.60 -4.94
CA ASP A 315 13.92 29.84 -6.37
C ASP A 315 12.64 29.13 -6.82
N LEU A 316 12.43 27.89 -6.36
CA LEU A 316 11.23 27.11 -6.68
C LEU A 316 9.97 27.79 -6.13
N LEU A 317 10.01 28.22 -4.86
CA LEU A 317 8.89 28.90 -4.22
C LEU A 317 8.58 30.24 -4.89
N GLU A 318 9.60 30.98 -5.33
CA GLU A 318 9.42 32.24 -6.06
C GLU A 318 8.71 32.00 -7.41
N ILE A 319 9.12 30.97 -8.16
CA ILE A 319 8.45 30.59 -9.40
C ILE A 319 6.99 30.23 -9.13
N LEU A 320 6.74 29.33 -8.17
CA LEU A 320 5.39 28.86 -7.86
C LEU A 320 4.49 29.97 -7.33
N TYR A 321 5.04 30.96 -6.62
CA TYR A 321 4.30 32.13 -6.14
C TYR A 321 3.79 33.01 -7.28
N HIS A 322 4.57 33.14 -8.36
CA HIS A 322 4.26 33.99 -9.51
C HIS A 322 3.63 33.25 -10.69
N LEU A 323 3.50 31.92 -10.60
CA LEU A 323 3.02 31.09 -11.69
C LEU A 323 1.49 31.19 -11.84
N PRO A 324 0.96 31.65 -12.98
CA PRO A 324 -0.48 31.67 -13.20
C PRO A 324 -1.07 30.25 -13.15
N ARG A 325 -2.28 30.10 -12.60
CA ARG A 325 -2.91 28.79 -12.41
C ARG A 325 -3.10 28.00 -13.70
N VAL A 326 -3.45 28.66 -14.80
CA VAL A 326 -3.59 28.02 -16.12
C VAL A 326 -2.25 27.47 -16.60
N VAL A 327 -1.16 28.19 -16.34
CA VAL A 327 0.20 27.78 -16.69
C VAL A 327 0.68 26.61 -15.82
N PHE A 328 0.32 26.61 -14.54
CA PHE A 328 0.55 25.48 -13.64
C PHE A 328 -0.24 24.24 -14.08
N ASP A 329 -1.53 24.38 -14.38
CA ASP A 329 -2.39 23.27 -14.81
C ASP A 329 -1.88 22.65 -16.12
N ALA A 330 -1.51 23.48 -17.11
CA ALA A 330 -0.89 23.06 -18.37
C ALA A 330 0.38 22.21 -18.19
N ASN A 331 1.07 22.41 -17.08
CA ASN A 331 2.35 21.78 -16.77
C ASN A 331 2.24 20.71 -15.66
N GLY A 332 1.06 20.54 -15.05
CA GLY A 332 0.90 19.90 -13.74
C GLY A 332 1.46 18.48 -13.70
N SER A 333 1.23 17.69 -14.75
CA SER A 333 1.73 16.32 -14.88
C SER A 333 3.27 16.23 -14.90
N SER A 334 3.94 17.30 -15.35
CA SER A 334 5.39 17.39 -15.46
C SER A 334 6.05 18.09 -14.26
N LEU A 335 5.39 19.10 -13.68
CA LEU A 335 5.97 19.90 -12.58
C LEU A 335 5.77 19.27 -11.21
N VAL A 336 4.59 18.71 -10.94
CA VAL A 336 4.25 18.19 -9.60
C VAL A 336 5.24 17.13 -9.12
N PRO A 337 5.64 16.12 -9.93
CA PRO A 337 6.65 15.15 -9.50
C PRO A 337 7.99 15.82 -9.16
N LYS A 338 8.46 16.76 -9.99
CA LYS A 338 9.74 17.46 -9.79
C LYS A 338 9.74 18.32 -8.53
N ILE A 339 8.63 19.01 -8.25
CA ILE A 339 8.44 19.81 -7.02
C ILE A 339 8.51 18.91 -5.79
N ARG A 340 7.84 17.75 -5.84
CA ARG A 340 7.87 16.75 -4.77
C ARG A 340 9.28 16.20 -4.56
N ASP A 341 9.99 15.88 -5.64
CA ASP A 341 11.35 15.33 -5.57
C ASP A 341 12.34 16.33 -4.97
N ILE A 342 12.30 17.60 -5.39
CA ILE A 342 13.09 18.69 -4.77
C ILE A 342 12.76 18.83 -3.27
N GLY A 343 11.48 18.76 -2.91
CA GLY A 343 11.04 18.84 -1.52
C GLY A 343 11.53 17.67 -0.66
N ALA A 344 11.43 16.44 -1.17
CA ALA A 344 11.93 15.24 -0.50
C ALA A 344 13.45 15.30 -0.31
N ALA A 345 14.17 15.72 -1.36
CA ALA A 345 15.62 15.86 -1.36
C ALA A 345 16.12 16.90 -0.34
N TYR A 346 15.39 18.00 -0.20
CA TYR A 346 15.66 19.01 0.82
C TYR A 346 15.40 18.46 2.24
N LEU A 347 14.28 17.76 2.47
CA LEU A 347 13.94 17.18 3.77
C LEU A 347 15.01 16.17 4.25
N GLU A 348 15.44 15.29 3.36
CA GLU A 348 16.50 14.30 3.64
C GLU A 348 17.80 14.99 4.09
N GLN A 349 18.21 16.07 3.42
CA GLN A 349 19.40 16.84 3.81
C GLN A 349 19.23 17.60 5.13
N THR A 350 18.04 18.09 5.45
CA THR A 350 17.78 18.75 6.76
C THR A 350 17.80 17.77 7.93
N GLN A 351 17.49 16.49 7.72
CA GLN A 351 17.54 15.45 8.75
C GLN A 351 18.98 14.98 9.05
N MET A 352 19.91 15.11 8.09
CA MET A 352 21.33 14.75 8.28
C MET A 352 22.18 15.82 8.99
N GLY A 353 21.69 17.07 9.10
CA GLY A 353 22.40 18.16 9.74
C GLY A 353 22.19 18.19 11.26
N ASN A 354 23.20 17.83 12.05
CA ASN A 354 23.21 17.91 13.52
C ASN A 354 22.64 19.25 14.06
N GLY A 355 21.38 19.24 14.49
CA GLY A 355 20.80 20.09 15.54
C GLY A 355 20.87 21.62 15.43
N ARG A 356 21.40 22.20 14.34
CA ARG A 356 21.54 23.66 14.19
C ARG A 356 21.02 24.15 12.84
N MET A 357 19.71 24.03 12.63
CA MET A 357 18.98 24.86 11.65
C MET A 357 17.55 25.18 12.08
N HIS A 358 17.26 25.22 13.40
CA HIS A 358 15.91 25.43 13.95
C HIS A 358 15.35 26.86 13.81
N TYR A 359 16.12 27.81 13.28
CA TYR A 359 15.71 29.22 13.21
C TYR A 359 15.18 29.65 11.82
N LEU A 360 15.53 28.95 10.73
CA LEU A 360 15.14 29.33 9.36
C LEU A 360 13.88 28.61 8.83
N VAL A 361 13.46 27.51 9.47
CA VAL A 361 12.26 26.72 9.11
C VAL A 361 10.96 27.52 9.33
N ARG A 362 10.97 28.50 10.24
CA ARG A 362 9.76 29.26 10.62
C ARG A 362 9.25 30.21 9.52
N GLU A 363 10.14 30.81 8.73
CA GLU A 363 9.75 31.65 7.58
C GLU A 363 9.29 30.80 6.38
N CYS A 364 9.95 29.66 6.15
CA CYS A 364 9.54 28.70 5.11
C CYS A 364 8.15 28.11 5.39
N THR A 365 7.82 27.80 6.64
CA THR A 365 6.52 27.21 7.02
C THR A 365 5.35 28.15 6.69
N ALA A 366 5.52 29.47 6.85
CA ALA A 366 4.48 30.46 6.54
C ALA A 366 4.21 30.59 5.03
N ARG A 367 5.25 30.52 4.18
CA ARG A 367 5.11 30.49 2.71
C ARG A 367 4.56 29.15 2.20
N ASN A 368 4.96 28.04 2.83
CA ASN A 368 4.48 26.69 2.54
C ASN A 368 2.98 26.50 2.87
N THR A 369 2.47 27.21 3.89
CA THR A 369 1.04 27.18 4.25
C THR A 369 0.14 27.87 3.20
N LYS A 370 0.67 28.87 2.48
CA LYS A 370 -0.03 29.52 1.35
C LYS A 370 -0.03 28.60 0.11
N LEU A 371 1.10 27.95 -0.17
CA LEU A 371 1.25 27.00 -1.28
C LEU A 371 0.39 25.73 -1.09
N MET A 372 0.32 25.19 0.12
CA MET A 372 -0.53 24.04 0.45
C MET A 372 -2.03 24.35 0.32
N ARG A 373 -2.41 25.63 0.46
CA ARG A 373 -3.78 26.11 0.18
C ARG A 373 -4.09 26.13 -1.33
N ASP A 374 -3.13 26.51 -2.16
CA ASP A 374 -3.31 26.51 -3.62
C ASP A 374 -3.21 25.07 -4.21
N TYR A 375 -2.49 24.16 -3.54
CA TYR A 375 -2.43 22.72 -3.87
C TYR A 375 -3.69 21.94 -3.47
N SER A 376 -4.42 22.37 -2.44
CA SER A 376 -5.66 21.70 -1.98
C SER A 376 -6.86 21.84 -2.93
N ASP A 377 -6.75 22.66 -3.98
CA ASP A 377 -7.81 22.97 -4.94
C ASP A 377 -7.66 22.21 -6.28
N VAL A 378 -7.03 21.02 -6.32
CA VAL A 378 -7.12 20.08 -7.46
C VAL A 378 -8.23 19.05 -7.21
N PRO A 379 -9.46 19.23 -7.74
CA PRO A 379 -10.52 18.23 -7.62
C PRO A 379 -10.54 17.31 -8.85
N HIS A 380 -10.40 16.00 -8.65
CA HIS A 380 -11.06 14.88 -9.38
C HIS A 380 -10.94 13.64 -8.46
N LEU A 381 -11.94 12.81 -8.19
CA LEU A 381 -13.16 12.49 -8.93
C LEU A 381 -14.40 12.56 -8.00
N GLU A 382 -15.43 13.29 -8.41
CA GLU A 382 -16.82 13.00 -8.03
C GLU A 382 -17.46 12.20 -9.17
N CYS A 383 -17.82 10.93 -8.92
CA CYS A 383 -18.57 10.13 -9.88
C CYS A 383 -20.06 10.48 -9.79
N HIS A 384 -20.62 11.04 -10.86
CA HIS A 384 -22.07 11.14 -11.06
C HIS A 384 -22.64 9.76 -11.45
N VAL A 385 -23.54 9.24 -10.62
CA VAL A 385 -24.33 8.03 -10.89
C VAL A 385 -25.68 8.45 -11.51
N PRO A 386 -26.18 7.81 -12.59
CA PRO A 386 -27.51 8.10 -13.11
C PRO A 386 -28.59 7.50 -12.19
N ASN A 387 -29.46 8.37 -11.67
CA ASN A 387 -30.71 7.99 -11.02
C ASN A 387 -31.70 7.47 -12.07
N THR A 388 -32.04 6.19 -12.05
CA THR A 388 -33.42 5.67 -12.13
C THR A 388 -33.46 4.14 -12.11
N MET A 389 -33.96 3.54 -11.03
CA MET A 389 -34.72 2.30 -11.11
C MET A 389 -35.90 2.33 -10.13
N ALA A 390 -37.06 1.93 -10.64
CA ALA A 390 -38.34 1.99 -9.97
C ALA A 390 -38.41 1.03 -8.77
N ILE A 391 -38.93 1.53 -7.66
CA ILE A 391 -39.18 0.78 -6.43
C ILE A 391 -40.45 -0.03 -6.62
N THR A 392 -40.33 -1.36 -6.65
CA THR A 392 -41.45 -2.27 -6.42
C THR A 392 -41.45 -2.62 -4.94
N GLN A 393 -42.48 -2.21 -4.20
CA GLN A 393 -42.62 -2.50 -2.77
C GLN A 393 -42.83 -4.00 -2.56
N ILE A 394 -41.89 -4.66 -1.89
CA ILE A 394 -42.11 -5.93 -1.21
C ILE A 394 -42.00 -5.65 0.30
N SER A 395 -43.05 -6.02 1.02
CA SER A 395 -43.12 -5.93 2.48
C SER A 395 -42.04 -6.79 3.13
N THR A 396 -41.10 -6.17 3.84
CA THR A 396 -40.09 -6.85 4.65
C THR A 396 -40.56 -6.95 6.11
N GLU A 397 -40.79 -8.18 6.57
CA GLU A 397 -40.76 -8.49 8.00
C GLU A 397 -39.36 -8.18 8.53
N GLN A 398 -39.26 -7.35 9.57
CA GLN A 398 -38.00 -7.02 10.23
C GLN A 398 -37.49 -8.23 11.02
N VAL A 399 -36.55 -8.99 10.44
CA VAL A 399 -35.72 -9.93 11.19
C VAL A 399 -34.67 -9.12 11.94
N GLN A 400 -34.78 -9.05 13.27
CA GLN A 400 -33.79 -8.42 14.13
C GLN A 400 -32.48 -9.22 14.06
N HIS A 401 -31.53 -8.80 13.24
CA HIS A 401 -30.23 -9.45 13.16
C HIS A 401 -29.44 -9.21 14.46
N ALA A 402 -28.91 -10.28 15.07
CA ALA A 402 -27.99 -10.18 16.20
C ALA A 402 -26.72 -9.42 15.79
N HIS A 403 -26.17 -8.60 16.71
CA HIS A 403 -24.90 -7.88 16.56
C HIS A 403 -23.75 -8.80 16.08
N PRO A 404 -22.68 -8.28 15.46
CA PRO A 404 -21.48 -9.07 15.20
C PRO A 404 -21.04 -9.81 16.46
N HIS A 405 -20.75 -11.10 16.37
CA HIS A 405 -20.38 -11.91 17.54
C HIS A 405 -19.51 -13.10 17.13
N LEU A 406 -18.73 -13.63 18.07
CA LEU A 406 -17.97 -14.86 17.86
C LEU A 406 -18.85 -16.08 18.17
N ARG A 407 -18.78 -17.09 17.31
CA ARG A 407 -19.47 -18.37 17.51
C ARG A 407 -18.55 -19.52 17.18
N ARG A 408 -18.50 -20.53 18.05
CA ARG A 408 -17.86 -21.81 17.73
C ARG A 408 -18.80 -22.62 16.84
N SER A 409 -18.33 -23.03 15.66
CA SER A 409 -19.07 -23.90 14.75
C SER A 409 -19.14 -25.33 15.29
N ASP A 410 -20.08 -26.11 14.78
CA ASP A 410 -20.24 -27.54 15.13
C ASP A 410 -18.97 -28.37 14.81
N LYS A 411 -18.12 -27.86 13.92
CA LYS A 411 -16.83 -28.45 13.53
C LYS A 411 -15.65 -27.94 14.35
N GLY A 412 -15.90 -27.11 15.37
CA GLY A 412 -14.93 -26.68 16.37
C GLY A 412 -14.17 -25.38 16.08
N SER A 413 -14.32 -24.77 14.89
CA SER A 413 -13.68 -23.48 14.56
C SER A 413 -14.46 -22.32 15.17
N VAL A 414 -13.77 -21.32 15.73
CA VAL A 414 -14.42 -20.05 16.11
C VAL A 414 -14.51 -19.18 14.86
N GLN A 415 -15.68 -18.59 14.64
CA GLN A 415 -15.99 -17.76 13.48
C GLN A 415 -16.61 -16.44 13.92
N LEU A 416 -16.28 -15.36 13.23
CA LEU A 416 -17.02 -14.11 13.34
C LEU A 416 -18.33 -14.23 12.56
N ILE A 417 -19.46 -13.94 13.20
CA ILE A 417 -20.78 -13.98 12.59
C ILE A 417 -21.23 -12.54 12.32
N VAL A 418 -21.50 -12.22 11.05
CA VAL A 418 -21.97 -10.92 10.57
C VAL A 418 -23.25 -11.15 9.78
N LYS A 419 -24.31 -10.41 10.13
CA LYS A 419 -25.67 -10.54 9.55
C LYS A 419 -26.16 -12.00 9.55
N GLY A 420 -25.84 -12.73 10.62
CA GLY A 420 -26.22 -14.13 10.81
C GLY A 420 -25.39 -15.16 10.03
N LYS A 421 -24.34 -14.74 9.29
CA LYS A 421 -23.49 -15.63 8.49
C LYS A 421 -22.03 -15.57 8.94
N PRO A 422 -21.26 -16.67 8.85
CA PRO A 422 -19.81 -16.63 9.02
C PRO A 422 -19.15 -15.63 8.07
N PHE A 423 -18.24 -14.82 8.59
CA PHE A 423 -17.49 -13.80 7.86
C PHE A 423 -15.99 -14.06 8.01
N LEU A 424 -15.27 -14.11 6.89
CA LEU A 424 -13.81 -14.15 6.86
C LEU A 424 -13.29 -12.72 6.71
N MET A 425 -12.71 -12.16 7.78
CA MET A 425 -12.02 -10.89 7.65
C MET A 425 -10.77 -11.08 6.80
N LEU A 426 -10.55 -10.16 5.87
CA LEU A 426 -9.31 -10.00 5.10
C LEU A 426 -8.81 -8.59 5.43
N PRO A 427 -8.18 -8.43 6.61
CA PRO A 427 -7.99 -7.13 7.22
C PRO A 427 -6.66 -6.47 6.80
N GLY A 428 -6.63 -5.14 6.87
CA GLY A 428 -5.38 -4.38 6.90
C GLY A 428 -5.50 -3.21 7.87
N GLU A 429 -4.41 -2.90 8.57
CA GLU A 429 -4.38 -1.81 9.54
C GLU A 429 -3.80 -0.55 8.89
N LEU A 430 -4.52 0.56 9.06
CA LEU A 430 -4.14 1.86 8.55
C LEU A 430 -3.01 2.47 9.39
N HIS A 431 -2.29 3.45 8.83
CA HIS A 431 -1.44 4.30 9.66
C HIS A 431 -2.23 4.96 10.81
N ASN A 432 -1.53 5.20 11.93
CA ASN A 432 -2.11 5.66 13.22
C ASN A 432 -3.06 6.87 13.14
N SER A 433 -2.96 7.71 12.11
CA SER A 433 -3.74 8.95 11.95
C SER A 433 -4.69 8.92 10.75
N SER A 434 -4.71 7.86 9.94
CA SER A 434 -5.42 7.86 8.66
C SER A 434 -6.95 7.88 8.83
N LEU A 435 -7.48 7.10 9.77
CA LEU A 435 -8.92 7.04 10.05
C LEU A 435 -9.47 8.34 10.68
N SER A 436 -8.61 9.29 11.06
CA SER A 436 -9.03 10.56 11.66
C SER A 436 -9.70 11.53 10.68
N SER A 437 -9.68 11.25 9.37
CA SER A 437 -10.27 12.11 8.35
C SER A 437 -10.97 11.31 7.26
N ALA A 438 -12.29 11.47 7.16
CA ALA A 438 -13.10 10.90 6.08
C ALA A 438 -12.63 11.38 4.70
N LYS A 439 -12.15 12.63 4.60
CA LYS A 439 -11.57 13.19 3.36
C LYS A 439 -10.26 12.51 2.98
N PHE A 440 -9.41 12.17 3.95
CA PHE A 440 -8.20 11.39 3.66
C PHE A 440 -8.60 9.99 3.18
N MET A 441 -9.55 9.36 3.90
CA MET A 441 -10.01 8.01 3.61
C MET A 441 -10.69 7.86 2.24
N SER A 442 -11.28 8.92 1.66
CA SER A 442 -11.87 8.86 0.32
C SER A 442 -10.85 8.46 -0.78
N GLY A 443 -9.56 8.74 -0.56
CA GLY A 443 -8.48 8.29 -1.44
C GLY A 443 -7.96 6.88 -1.15
N VAL A 444 -8.32 6.30 0.00
CA VAL A 444 -7.85 5.02 0.53
C VAL A 444 -8.81 3.88 0.15
N TRP A 445 -10.13 4.06 0.34
CA TRP A 445 -11.12 2.99 0.16
C TRP A 445 -11.03 2.26 -1.20
N PRO A 446 -10.89 2.95 -2.35
CA PRO A 446 -10.89 2.27 -3.65
C PRO A 446 -9.71 1.31 -3.84
N ALA A 447 -8.53 1.67 -3.32
CA ALA A 447 -7.35 0.81 -3.41
C ALA A 447 -7.52 -0.45 -2.56
N MET A 448 -8.02 -0.30 -1.33
CA MET A 448 -8.26 -1.43 -0.44
C MET A 448 -9.26 -2.42 -1.04
N LYS A 449 -10.35 -1.93 -1.63
CA LYS A 449 -11.34 -2.78 -2.31
C LYS A 449 -10.75 -3.50 -3.52
N ALA A 450 -9.96 -2.80 -4.33
CA ALA A 450 -9.29 -3.38 -5.49
C ALA A 450 -8.30 -4.49 -5.10
N ASP A 451 -7.61 -4.33 -3.96
CA ASP A 451 -6.66 -5.29 -3.41
C ASP A 451 -7.32 -6.34 -2.50
N HIS A 452 -8.64 -6.56 -2.64
CA HIS A 452 -9.40 -7.60 -1.94
C HIS A 452 -9.38 -7.51 -0.39
N ILE A 453 -9.05 -6.33 0.16
CA ILE A 453 -9.18 -6.03 1.58
C ILE A 453 -10.65 -5.71 1.85
N ASN A 454 -11.26 -6.44 2.78
CA ASN A 454 -12.68 -6.29 3.11
C ASN A 454 -12.93 -5.66 4.48
N THR A 455 -11.87 -5.51 5.28
CA THR A 455 -11.94 -4.96 6.64
C THR A 455 -10.74 -4.03 6.87
N LEU A 456 -10.95 -2.85 7.43
CA LEU A 456 -9.86 -1.95 7.83
C LEU A 456 -9.83 -1.75 9.34
N LEU A 457 -8.63 -1.82 9.90
CA LEU A 457 -8.35 -1.44 11.28
C LEU A 457 -7.92 0.03 11.31
N GLY A 458 -8.52 0.83 12.18
CA GLY A 458 -8.14 2.24 12.28
C GLY A 458 -8.55 2.89 13.59
N SER A 459 -7.77 3.91 13.98
CA SER A 459 -7.88 4.52 15.30
C SER A 459 -9.08 5.44 15.46
N VAL A 460 -9.75 5.32 16.60
CA VAL A 460 -10.65 6.32 17.17
C VAL A 460 -10.03 6.79 18.47
N THR A 461 -9.62 8.06 18.49
CA THR A 461 -8.82 8.60 19.58
C THR A 461 -9.70 9.32 20.59
N TRP A 462 -9.38 9.17 21.88
CA TRP A 462 -10.15 9.82 22.94
C TRP A 462 -10.14 11.36 22.79
N GLU A 463 -8.99 11.93 22.45
CA GLU A 463 -8.87 13.38 22.26
C GLU A 463 -9.74 13.96 21.14
N MET A 464 -10.04 13.17 20.10
CA MET A 464 -10.94 13.59 19.03
C MET A 464 -12.40 13.50 19.43
N ILE A 465 -12.80 12.40 20.07
CA ILE A 465 -14.22 12.20 20.38
C ILE A 465 -14.66 12.96 21.63
N GLU A 466 -13.75 13.35 22.54
CA GLU A 466 -14.08 14.11 23.76
C GLU A 466 -13.11 15.28 23.99
N PRO A 467 -13.08 16.29 23.10
CA PRO A 467 -12.12 17.40 23.16
C PRO A 467 -12.28 18.25 24.43
N LYS A 468 -13.48 18.25 25.03
CA LYS A 468 -13.79 18.83 26.35
C LYS A 468 -14.52 17.79 27.17
N GLU A 469 -14.20 17.69 28.46
CA GLU A 469 -14.83 16.72 29.35
C GLU A 469 -16.37 16.78 29.28
N GLY A 470 -17.00 15.64 29.05
CA GLY A 470 -18.44 15.44 28.90
C GLY A 470 -19.04 15.91 27.58
N HIS A 471 -18.25 16.42 26.63
CA HIS A 471 -18.72 16.90 25.33
C HIS A 471 -18.17 16.04 24.20
N PHE A 472 -19.02 15.15 23.69
CA PHE A 472 -18.64 14.21 22.65
C PHE A 472 -18.90 14.74 21.23
N ASP A 473 -17.97 14.48 20.30
CA ASP A 473 -18.10 14.76 18.87
C ASP A 473 -17.76 13.52 18.04
N PHE A 474 -18.78 12.92 17.43
CA PHE A 474 -18.64 11.75 16.57
C PHE A 474 -18.80 12.08 15.07
N SER A 475 -18.90 13.37 14.72
CA SER A 475 -19.28 13.80 13.36
C SER A 475 -18.30 13.36 12.26
N GLU A 476 -17.00 13.26 12.59
CA GLU A 476 -15.99 12.75 11.67
C GLU A 476 -16.04 11.22 11.56
N LEU A 477 -16.25 10.52 12.68
CA LEU A 477 -16.44 9.06 12.71
C LEU A 477 -17.67 8.65 11.90
N ASP A 478 -18.78 9.39 11.99
CA ASP A 478 -19.99 9.12 11.20
C ASP A 478 -19.72 9.19 9.71
N ARG A 479 -18.92 10.18 9.26
CA ARG A 479 -18.52 10.31 7.86
C ARG A 479 -17.58 9.17 7.43
N VAL A 480 -16.72 8.69 8.31
CA VAL A 480 -15.90 7.49 8.07
C VAL A 480 -16.77 6.24 7.94
N LEU A 481 -17.73 6.03 8.84
CA LEU A 481 -18.67 4.90 8.78
C LEU A 481 -19.47 4.91 7.49
N GLN A 482 -19.94 6.08 7.06
CA GLN A 482 -20.61 6.27 5.78
C GLN A 482 -19.70 5.89 4.61
N GLY A 483 -18.46 6.37 4.58
CA GLY A 483 -17.49 6.04 3.52
C GLY A 483 -17.17 4.55 3.45
N ALA A 484 -17.04 3.87 4.59
CA ALA A 484 -16.83 2.43 4.66
C ALA A 484 -18.03 1.65 4.05
N ARG A 485 -19.26 2.08 4.35
CA ARG A 485 -20.50 1.49 3.79
C ARG A 485 -20.59 1.67 2.28
N GLU A 486 -20.25 2.85 1.78
CA GLU A 486 -20.28 3.16 0.33
C GLU A 486 -19.31 2.29 -0.48
N HIS A 487 -18.23 1.82 0.14
CA HIS A 487 -17.21 0.99 -0.51
C HIS A 487 -17.31 -0.49 -0.15
N ASP A 488 -18.35 -0.90 0.59
CA ASP A 488 -18.53 -2.28 1.06
C ASP A 488 -17.26 -2.80 1.78
N ILE A 489 -16.78 -1.99 2.72
CA ILE A 489 -15.65 -2.28 3.62
C ILE A 489 -16.15 -2.24 5.05
N HIS A 490 -15.76 -3.23 5.84
CA HIS A 490 -15.99 -3.28 7.27
C HIS A 490 -14.88 -2.61 8.06
N LEU A 491 -15.15 -2.27 9.32
CA LEU A 491 -14.17 -1.65 10.22
C LEU A 491 -13.95 -2.48 11.48
N VAL A 492 -12.71 -2.44 11.97
CA VAL A 492 -12.36 -2.73 13.35
C VAL A 492 -11.78 -1.44 13.93
N LEU A 493 -12.44 -0.90 14.97
CA LEU A 493 -12.02 0.39 15.52
C LEU A 493 -11.00 0.18 16.63
N LEU A 494 -9.94 0.98 16.63
CA LEU A 494 -8.89 0.92 17.65
C LEU A 494 -9.12 2.04 18.67
N TRP A 495 -9.58 1.72 19.87
CA TRP A 495 -9.75 2.71 20.93
C TRP A 495 -8.40 3.16 21.48
N PHE A 496 -7.90 4.29 20.99
CA PHE A 496 -6.70 4.93 21.54
C PHE A 496 -7.12 5.84 22.70
N GLY A 497 -7.37 5.20 23.84
CA GLY A 497 -7.80 5.82 25.09
C GLY A 497 -6.63 6.27 25.97
N THR A 498 -6.55 5.70 27.17
CA THR A 498 -5.48 5.97 28.14
C THR A 498 -4.12 5.43 27.70
N TYR A 499 -4.07 4.33 26.93
CA TYR A 499 -2.82 3.67 26.55
C TYR A 499 -2.71 3.47 25.05
N LYS A 500 -1.62 3.99 24.48
CA LYS A 500 -1.11 3.75 23.14
C LYS A 500 0.40 3.61 23.20
N ASN A 501 0.92 2.41 22.91
CA ASN A 501 2.35 2.07 22.94
C ASN A 501 3.00 2.44 24.29
N GLY A 502 2.33 2.03 25.38
CA GLY A 502 2.75 2.29 26.76
C GLY A 502 2.65 3.76 27.23
N LEU A 503 2.05 4.66 26.44
CA LEU A 503 1.92 6.09 26.77
C LEU A 503 0.47 6.59 26.67
N SER A 504 0.19 7.75 27.24
CA SER A 504 -1.13 8.39 27.24
C SER A 504 -1.25 9.54 26.23
N THR A 505 -0.65 9.35 25.05
CA THR A 505 -0.52 10.39 24.02
C THR A 505 -1.84 10.80 23.38
N TYR A 506 -2.82 9.91 23.28
CA TYR A 506 -4.12 10.14 22.63
C TYR A 506 -5.27 10.47 23.60
N ALA A 507 -5.01 10.53 24.91
CA ALA A 507 -5.95 11.07 25.89
C ALA A 507 -6.28 12.55 25.58
N PRO A 508 -7.39 13.14 25.99
CA PRO A 508 -7.68 14.53 25.70
C PRO A 508 -6.81 15.51 26.51
N THR A 509 -6.70 16.75 26.04
CA THR A 509 -5.84 17.77 26.68
C THR A 509 -6.20 18.06 28.14
N TRP A 510 -7.47 17.93 28.52
CA TRP A 510 -7.93 18.11 29.91
C TRP A 510 -7.49 16.96 30.83
N VAL A 511 -7.29 15.76 30.29
CA VAL A 511 -6.63 14.64 30.99
C VAL A 511 -5.12 14.86 31.06
N LYS A 512 -4.49 15.22 29.93
CA LYS A 512 -3.04 15.45 29.87
C LYS A 512 -2.58 16.58 30.80
N ARG A 513 -3.35 17.66 30.95
CA ARG A 513 -2.92 18.81 31.77
C ARG A 513 -3.18 18.66 33.27
N ASP A 514 -4.16 17.85 33.67
CA ASP A 514 -4.50 17.66 35.09
C ASP A 514 -3.81 16.42 35.68
N PHE A 515 -2.49 16.49 35.83
CA PHE A 515 -1.69 15.40 36.40
C PHE A 515 -1.94 15.15 37.89
N ARG A 516 -2.69 16.03 38.57
CA ARG A 516 -3.09 15.80 39.96
C ARG A 516 -4.27 14.84 40.02
N ARG A 517 -5.25 15.04 39.14
CA ARG A 517 -6.39 14.13 38.97
C ARG A 517 -6.00 12.85 38.23
N PHE A 518 -5.10 12.95 37.26
CA PHE A 518 -4.63 11.83 36.42
C PHE A 518 -3.13 11.61 36.61
N PRO A 519 -2.69 11.04 37.74
CA PRO A 519 -1.27 10.88 38.03
C PRO A 519 -0.55 9.96 37.04
N ARG A 520 0.74 10.21 36.88
CA ARG A 520 1.63 9.46 35.98
C ARG A 520 2.41 8.38 36.69
N VAL A 521 2.81 7.38 35.93
CA VAL A 521 3.82 6.39 36.30
C VAL A 521 5.17 7.06 36.55
N GLN A 522 5.87 6.61 37.58
CA GLN A 522 7.26 6.95 37.82
C GLN A 522 8.13 5.71 37.66
N VAL A 523 9.30 5.84 37.05
CA VAL A 523 10.27 4.76 36.84
C VAL A 523 11.60 5.11 37.49
N LEU A 524 12.42 4.11 37.81
CA LEU A 524 13.78 4.33 38.32
C LEU A 524 14.80 4.29 37.17
N GLU A 525 15.65 5.32 37.12
CA GLU A 525 16.82 5.36 36.25
C GLU A 525 18.09 4.94 37.00
N ALA A 526 19.19 4.80 36.24
CA ALA A 526 20.52 4.56 36.80
C ALA A 526 20.83 5.57 37.93
N GLY A 527 21.31 5.06 39.07
CA GLY A 527 21.55 5.87 40.27
C GLY A 527 20.33 6.09 41.16
N GLY A 528 19.18 5.44 40.88
CA GLY A 528 17.99 5.49 41.73
C GLY A 528 17.14 6.76 41.57
N ILE A 529 17.35 7.51 40.49
CA ILE A 529 16.62 8.74 40.19
C ILE A 529 15.23 8.39 39.65
N LYS A 530 14.17 8.96 40.22
CA LYS A 530 12.80 8.79 39.71
C LYS A 530 12.56 9.70 38.50
N ARG A 531 12.17 9.11 37.36
CA ARG A 531 11.67 9.83 36.18
C ARG A 531 10.19 9.59 36.01
N THR A 532 9.44 10.63 35.65
CA THR A 532 8.00 10.51 35.32
C THR A 532 7.84 10.18 33.84
N LEU A 533 6.98 9.22 33.52
CA LEU A 533 6.59 8.89 32.13
C LEU A 533 5.32 9.63 31.75
N GLU A 534 5.11 9.90 30.46
CA GLU A 534 3.80 10.33 29.94
C GLU A 534 2.86 9.13 29.80
N MET A 535 2.67 8.41 30.90
CA MET A 535 1.78 7.26 31.04
C MET A 535 0.98 7.43 32.32
N ILE A 536 -0.34 7.45 32.21
CA ILE A 536 -1.23 7.53 33.38
C ILE A 536 -1.14 6.22 34.15
N THR A 537 -0.94 6.30 35.47
CA THR A 537 -0.86 5.11 36.32
C THR A 537 -2.19 4.34 36.33
N PRO A 538 -2.19 3.00 36.19
CA PRO A 538 -3.43 2.20 36.22
C PRO A 538 -4.13 2.25 37.59
N LEU A 539 -3.45 2.75 38.63
CA LEU A 539 -4.00 3.01 39.97
C LEU A 539 -4.86 4.28 40.05
N SER A 540 -5.08 4.98 38.94
CA SER A 540 -5.92 6.18 38.89
C SER A 540 -7.38 5.81 38.59
N ASP A 541 -8.21 5.69 39.63
CA ASP A 541 -9.66 5.49 39.45
C ASP A 541 -10.30 6.62 38.64
N ALA A 542 -9.88 7.87 38.88
CA ALA A 542 -10.38 9.00 38.11
C ALA A 542 -10.10 8.86 36.61
N ALA A 543 -8.93 8.33 36.23
CA ALA A 543 -8.62 8.06 34.83
C ALA A 543 -9.47 6.91 34.30
N CYS A 544 -9.55 5.80 35.03
CA CYS A 544 -10.33 4.62 34.62
C CYS A 544 -11.79 4.97 34.41
N ASP A 545 -12.38 5.75 35.32
CA ASP A 545 -13.76 6.20 35.21
C ASP A 545 -13.96 7.15 34.02
N ALA A 546 -12.99 8.02 33.74
CA ALA A 546 -13.05 8.93 32.59
C ALA A 546 -12.95 8.19 31.25
N ASP A 547 -11.97 7.29 31.12
CA ASP A 547 -11.80 6.44 29.94
C ASP A 547 -13.04 5.55 29.73
N SER A 548 -13.51 4.89 30.79
CA SER A 548 -14.71 4.05 30.75
C SER A 548 -15.94 4.82 30.29
N ARG A 549 -16.13 6.07 30.73
CA ARG A 549 -17.24 6.93 30.27
C ARG A 549 -17.11 7.27 28.78
N ALA A 550 -15.91 7.62 28.34
CA ALA A 550 -15.68 7.97 26.93
C ALA A 550 -15.85 6.76 26.01
N PHE A 551 -15.30 5.61 26.40
CA PHE A 551 -15.46 4.37 25.67
C PHE A 551 -16.93 3.91 25.66
N SER A 552 -17.65 4.05 26.77
CA SER A 552 -19.10 3.79 26.81
C SER A 552 -19.88 4.70 25.86
N ALA A 553 -19.52 5.99 25.77
CA ALA A 553 -20.14 6.92 24.84
C ALA A 553 -19.88 6.53 23.38
N LEU A 554 -18.65 6.12 23.04
CA LEU A 554 -18.33 5.58 21.72
C LEU A 554 -19.16 4.33 21.40
N MET A 555 -19.18 3.34 22.30
CA MET A 555 -19.90 2.09 22.06
C MET A 555 -21.42 2.30 21.98
N ARG A 556 -21.99 3.21 22.78
CA ARG A 556 -23.40 3.60 22.68
C ARG A 556 -23.71 4.25 21.34
N HIS A 557 -22.87 5.20 20.91
CA HIS A 557 -23.02 5.84 19.61
C HIS A 557 -23.01 4.81 18.47
N LEU A 558 -22.07 3.85 18.50
CA LEU A 558 -22.04 2.74 17.53
C LEU A 558 -23.32 1.88 17.57
N ALA A 559 -23.84 1.58 18.76
CA ALA A 559 -25.11 0.85 18.89
C ALA A 559 -26.26 1.60 18.20
N GLU A 560 -26.30 2.92 18.34
CA GLU A 560 -27.32 3.79 17.78
C GLU A 560 -27.21 3.91 16.25
N VAL A 561 -26.01 4.13 15.71
CA VAL A 561 -25.82 4.45 14.29
C VAL A 561 -25.42 3.27 13.41
N ASP A 562 -24.98 2.15 13.99
CA ASP A 562 -24.38 1.04 13.24
C ASP A 562 -25.01 -0.35 13.49
N SER A 563 -25.84 -0.53 14.53
CA SER A 563 -26.38 -1.86 14.88
C SER A 563 -27.11 -2.58 13.74
N GLN A 564 -27.79 -1.85 12.86
CA GLN A 564 -28.48 -2.40 11.69
C GLN A 564 -27.55 -2.66 10.50
N HIS A 565 -26.46 -1.88 10.39
CA HIS A 565 -25.54 -1.94 9.26
C HIS A 565 -24.43 -2.97 9.47
N GLN A 566 -23.98 -3.11 10.73
CA GLN A 566 -22.86 -3.95 11.14
C GLN A 566 -21.58 -3.62 10.36
N THR A 567 -21.32 -2.32 10.17
CA THR A 567 -20.09 -1.84 9.54
C THR A 567 -18.90 -2.10 10.45
N VAL A 568 -19.03 -1.81 11.75
CA VAL A 568 -18.01 -2.10 12.76
C VAL A 568 -18.18 -3.53 13.28
N LEU A 569 -17.15 -4.34 13.09
CA LEU A 569 -17.15 -5.78 13.42
C LEU A 569 -16.61 -6.05 14.83
N MET A 570 -15.57 -5.32 15.22
CA MET A 570 -14.87 -5.48 16.50
C MET A 570 -14.31 -4.12 16.96
N VAL A 571 -13.96 -4.02 18.24
CA VAL A 571 -13.25 -2.86 18.79
C VAL A 571 -12.07 -3.31 19.64
N GLN A 572 -10.89 -2.78 19.36
CA GLN A 572 -9.73 -2.92 20.24
C GLN A 572 -9.88 -1.96 21.41
N VAL A 573 -9.65 -2.42 22.64
CA VAL A 573 -9.70 -1.62 23.87
C VAL A 573 -8.27 -1.28 24.30
N GLN A 574 -7.89 -0.01 24.15
CA GLN A 574 -6.50 0.46 24.27
C GLN A 574 -5.60 -0.01 23.13
N ASN A 575 -4.31 0.35 23.16
CA ASN A 575 -3.30 -0.12 22.22
C ASN A 575 -1.95 -0.35 22.90
N GLU A 576 -1.38 -1.54 22.76
CA GLU A 576 -0.04 -1.92 23.24
C GLU A 576 0.24 -1.40 24.67
N THR A 577 -0.56 -1.86 25.64
CA THR A 577 -0.46 -1.42 27.04
C THR A 577 0.80 -1.94 27.72
N GLY A 578 1.35 -1.17 28.66
CA GLY A 578 2.49 -1.61 29.50
C GLY A 578 3.39 -0.44 29.90
N VAL A 579 4.34 -0.69 30.80
CA VAL A 579 5.30 0.31 31.29
C VAL A 579 6.65 0.16 30.58
N LEU A 580 7.20 1.26 30.07
CA LEU A 580 8.54 1.33 29.48
C LEU A 580 9.54 2.04 30.41
N GLY A 581 10.80 1.61 30.37
CA GLY A 581 11.92 2.18 31.14
C GLY A 581 12.17 1.56 32.51
N ASP A 582 11.25 0.75 33.05
CA ASP A 582 11.41 -0.04 34.28
C ASP A 582 10.36 -1.18 34.29
N SER A 583 10.53 -2.17 35.17
CA SER A 583 9.61 -3.31 35.29
C SER A 583 8.27 -2.95 35.94
N ARG A 584 8.17 -1.84 36.69
CA ARG A 584 6.90 -1.35 37.25
C ARG A 584 6.86 0.15 37.51
N ASP A 585 5.67 0.64 37.83
CA ASP A 585 5.50 1.95 38.45
C ASP A 585 6.14 1.97 39.85
N ARG A 586 7.07 2.90 40.06
CA ARG A 586 7.84 3.20 41.27
C ARG A 586 7.32 4.44 41.98
N SER A 587 6.14 4.93 41.63
CA SER A 587 5.47 5.99 42.37
C SER A 587 5.11 5.49 43.77
N ARG A 588 4.99 6.41 44.74
CA ARG A 588 4.67 6.05 46.13
C ARG A 588 3.42 5.18 46.24
N ARG A 589 2.37 5.49 45.47
CA ARG A 589 1.12 4.72 45.44
C ARG A 589 1.32 3.30 44.93
N ALA A 590 2.22 3.11 43.97
CA ALA A 590 2.51 1.80 43.40
C ALA A 590 3.40 0.99 44.35
N ASP A 591 4.36 1.63 45.03
CA ASP A 591 5.13 0.98 46.11
C ASP A 591 4.23 0.53 47.27
N GLU A 592 3.26 1.35 47.67
CA GLU A 592 2.26 0.98 48.68
C GLU A 592 1.38 -0.19 48.20
N ALA A 593 0.86 -0.13 46.98
CA ALA A 593 0.03 -1.22 46.42
C ALA A 593 0.80 -2.53 46.16
N PHE A 594 2.10 -2.46 45.84
CA PHE A 594 2.95 -3.64 45.64
C PHE A 594 3.27 -4.35 46.97
N ALA A 595 3.27 -3.62 48.09
CA ALA A 595 3.49 -4.19 49.42
C ALA A 595 2.27 -4.99 49.94
N GLU A 596 1.09 -4.76 49.37
CA GLU A 596 -0.11 -5.54 49.67
C GLU A 596 -0.02 -6.96 49.08
N PRO A 597 -0.70 -7.96 49.68
CA PRO A 597 -0.70 -9.32 49.16
C PRO A 597 -1.37 -9.43 47.79
N VAL A 598 -1.00 -10.47 47.04
CA VAL A 598 -1.68 -10.82 45.78
C VAL A 598 -3.17 -11.03 46.06
N PRO A 599 -4.09 -10.43 45.28
CA PRO A 599 -5.53 -10.56 45.50
C PRO A 599 -5.96 -12.03 45.55
N SER A 600 -6.77 -12.37 46.56
CA SER A 600 -7.20 -13.76 46.80
C SER A 600 -7.93 -14.38 45.61
N GLY A 601 -8.74 -13.59 44.89
CA GLY A 601 -9.42 -14.03 43.67
C GLY A 601 -8.45 -14.42 42.55
N LEU A 602 -7.37 -13.66 42.37
CA LEU A 602 -6.33 -13.97 41.38
C LEU A 602 -5.57 -15.24 41.76
N LEU A 603 -5.18 -15.39 43.03
CA LEU A 603 -4.52 -16.61 43.53
C LEU A 603 -5.39 -17.84 43.33
N GLN A 604 -6.67 -17.75 43.68
CA GLN A 604 -7.63 -18.84 43.49
C GLN A 604 -7.74 -19.20 42.01
N HIS A 605 -7.91 -18.21 41.13
CA HIS A 605 -7.98 -18.43 39.69
C HIS A 605 -6.75 -19.14 39.14
N LEU A 606 -5.55 -18.65 39.46
CA LEU A 606 -4.29 -19.24 38.99
C LEU A 606 -4.08 -20.67 39.54
N SER A 607 -4.52 -20.96 40.76
CA SER A 607 -4.42 -22.31 41.34
C SER A 607 -5.36 -23.35 40.72
N GLN A 608 -6.44 -22.91 40.07
CA GLN A 608 -7.48 -23.77 39.50
C GLN A 608 -7.41 -23.86 37.96
N THR A 609 -6.62 -23.00 37.34
CA THR A 609 -6.45 -22.93 35.89
C THR A 609 -5.30 -23.84 35.47
N ASP A 610 -5.47 -24.61 34.39
CA ASP A 610 -4.31 -25.21 33.71
C ASP A 610 -3.56 -24.07 33.02
N LEU A 611 -2.54 -23.55 33.72
CA LEU A 611 -1.82 -22.34 33.35
C LEU A 611 -1.19 -22.45 31.96
N HIS A 612 -1.11 -21.30 31.29
CA HIS A 612 -0.39 -21.17 30.04
C HIS A 612 1.05 -21.68 30.20
N THR A 613 1.55 -22.42 29.22
CA THR A 613 2.83 -23.13 29.29
C THR A 613 3.99 -22.21 29.66
N ARG A 614 3.97 -20.95 29.18
CA ARG A 614 4.98 -19.93 29.52
C ARG A 614 4.90 -19.48 30.98
N LEU A 615 3.70 -19.28 31.54
CA LEU A 615 3.53 -18.91 32.95
C LEU A 615 3.86 -20.09 33.88
N LYS A 616 3.38 -21.30 33.54
CA LYS A 616 3.63 -22.54 34.28
C LYS A 616 5.12 -22.84 34.47
N LYS A 617 5.94 -22.52 33.47
CA LYS A 617 7.42 -22.62 33.56
C LYS A 617 8.03 -21.65 34.57
N ARG A 618 7.42 -20.47 34.78
CA ARG A 618 7.89 -19.45 35.73
C ARG A 618 7.36 -19.66 37.14
N ILE A 619 6.13 -20.17 37.28
CA ILE A 619 5.47 -20.42 38.57
C ILE A 619 4.93 -21.85 38.67
N PRO A 620 5.76 -22.84 39.02
CA PRO A 620 5.36 -24.24 38.97
C PRO A 620 4.30 -24.63 40.02
N ASN A 621 4.17 -23.85 41.10
CA ASN A 621 3.19 -24.09 42.16
C ASN A 621 2.51 -22.78 42.56
N VAL A 622 1.17 -22.76 42.59
CA VAL A 622 0.37 -21.62 43.05
C VAL A 622 -0.46 -22.03 44.27
N PRO A 623 -0.32 -21.36 45.43
CA PRO A 623 -1.15 -21.65 46.59
C PRO A 623 -2.61 -21.22 46.33
N SER A 624 -3.55 -22.07 46.73
CA SER A 624 -4.99 -21.83 46.54
C SER A 624 -5.60 -20.86 47.56
N SER A 625 -4.89 -20.53 48.64
CA SER A 625 -5.33 -19.62 49.70
C SER A 625 -4.15 -19.07 50.53
N GLY A 626 -4.42 -18.09 51.38
CA GLY A 626 -3.44 -17.43 52.25
C GLY A 626 -3.06 -16.04 51.77
N SER A 627 -2.24 -15.35 52.57
CA SER A 627 -1.71 -14.01 52.25
C SER A 627 -0.29 -14.15 51.75
N HIS A 628 -0.08 -13.92 50.46
CA HIS A 628 1.21 -14.10 49.79
C HIS A 628 1.61 -12.81 49.09
N SER A 629 2.88 -12.40 49.20
CA SER A 629 3.40 -11.24 48.45
C SER A 629 3.60 -11.58 46.98
N TRP A 630 3.65 -10.57 46.11
CA TRP A 630 3.97 -10.76 44.70
C TRP A 630 5.29 -11.54 44.49
N GLU A 631 6.33 -11.21 45.24
CA GLU A 631 7.63 -11.89 45.15
C GLU A 631 7.59 -13.35 45.62
N SER A 632 6.74 -13.69 46.59
CA SER A 632 6.62 -15.07 47.07
C SER A 632 5.97 -16.01 46.04
N ILE A 633 5.17 -15.46 45.11
CA ILE A 633 4.48 -16.22 44.07
C ILE A 633 5.25 -16.19 42.76
N PHE A 634 5.66 -15.01 42.30
CA PHE A 634 6.23 -14.78 40.98
C PHE A 634 7.76 -14.68 40.97
N GLY A 635 8.40 -14.78 42.13
CA GLY A 635 9.83 -14.64 42.31
C GLY A 635 10.27 -13.19 42.55
N VAL A 636 11.46 -13.01 43.14
CA VAL A 636 12.02 -11.70 43.50
C VAL A 636 12.36 -10.88 42.24
N GLY A 637 12.06 -9.57 42.27
CA GLY A 637 12.46 -8.63 41.23
C GLY A 637 11.50 -8.52 40.04
N ALA A 638 12.06 -8.43 38.82
CA ALA A 638 11.32 -8.00 37.63
C ALA A 638 10.11 -8.89 37.27
N ALA A 639 10.13 -10.19 37.60
CA ALA A 639 9.01 -11.10 37.34
C ALA A 639 7.79 -10.78 38.21
N ALA A 640 7.97 -10.50 39.51
CA ALA A 640 6.90 -10.04 40.39
C ALA A 640 6.45 -8.61 40.04
N ASP A 641 7.38 -7.71 39.72
CA ASP A 641 7.06 -6.36 39.26
C ASP A 641 6.15 -6.40 38.02
N GLU A 642 6.48 -7.25 37.03
CA GLU A 642 5.70 -7.42 35.80
C GLU A 642 4.33 -8.05 36.06
N ALA A 643 4.25 -9.11 36.86
CA ALA A 643 2.97 -9.74 37.21
C ALA A 643 2.03 -8.76 37.93
N PHE A 644 2.59 -7.92 38.81
CA PHE A 644 1.86 -6.82 39.47
C PHE A 644 1.35 -5.80 38.45
N MET A 645 2.19 -5.34 37.52
CA MET A 645 1.76 -4.41 36.48
C MET A 645 0.71 -5.03 35.55
N ALA A 646 0.87 -6.30 35.17
CA ALA A 646 -0.11 -7.04 34.39
C ALA A 646 -1.46 -7.05 35.10
N HIS A 647 -1.50 -7.31 36.41
CA HIS A 647 -2.73 -7.28 37.19
C HIS A 647 -3.38 -5.89 37.20
N LEU A 648 -2.61 -4.83 37.45
CA LEU A 648 -3.17 -3.47 37.49
C LEU A 648 -3.69 -3.01 36.12
N ILE A 649 -2.89 -3.19 35.07
CA ILE A 649 -3.24 -2.76 33.71
C ILE A 649 -4.44 -3.54 33.18
N SER A 650 -4.42 -4.87 33.30
CA SER A 650 -5.55 -5.69 32.85
C SER A 650 -6.83 -5.42 33.64
N SER A 651 -6.75 -5.08 34.94
CA SER A 651 -7.92 -4.65 35.71
C SER A 651 -8.51 -3.33 35.19
N TYR A 652 -7.64 -2.38 34.85
CA TYR A 652 -8.04 -1.12 34.23
C TYR A 652 -8.73 -1.36 32.88
N VAL A 653 -8.08 -2.12 31.99
CA VAL A 653 -8.61 -2.44 30.65
C VAL A 653 -9.92 -3.22 30.76
N GLY A 654 -10.01 -4.17 31.70
CA GLY A 654 -11.20 -4.95 31.97
C GLY A 654 -12.41 -4.10 32.38
N ARG A 655 -12.19 -3.06 33.21
CA ARG A 655 -13.25 -2.10 33.57
C ARG A 655 -13.71 -1.27 32.37
N VAL A 656 -12.79 -0.77 31.55
CA VAL A 656 -13.13 -0.02 30.32
C VAL A 656 -13.91 -0.92 29.36
N ALA A 657 -13.41 -2.13 29.10
CA ALA A 657 -14.07 -3.11 28.24
C ALA A 657 -15.47 -3.45 28.75
N ALA A 658 -15.64 -3.71 30.05
CA ALA A 658 -16.95 -4.00 30.64
C ALA A 658 -17.94 -2.84 30.50
N ALA A 659 -17.47 -1.60 30.62
CA ALA A 659 -18.30 -0.42 30.45
C ALA A 659 -18.82 -0.30 29.01
N GLY A 660 -17.95 -0.47 28.01
CA GLY A 660 -18.34 -0.46 26.60
C GLY A 660 -19.21 -1.64 26.18
N LYS A 661 -18.87 -2.86 26.62
CA LYS A 661 -19.61 -4.09 26.32
C LYS A 661 -21.07 -4.03 26.78
N LYS A 662 -21.35 -3.28 27.86
CA LYS A 662 -22.71 -3.03 28.36
C LYS A 662 -23.56 -2.19 27.39
N GLU A 663 -22.94 -1.28 26.65
CA GLU A 663 -23.62 -0.38 25.72
C GLU A 663 -23.84 -1.05 24.35
N TYR A 664 -22.81 -1.75 23.84
CA TYR A 664 -22.91 -2.50 22.59
C TYR A 664 -22.05 -3.78 22.63
N PRO A 665 -22.66 -4.98 22.69
CA PRO A 665 -21.95 -6.22 22.99
C PRO A 665 -21.22 -6.86 21.78
N ILE A 666 -20.64 -6.08 20.89
CA ILE A 666 -19.77 -6.59 19.80
C ILE A 666 -18.44 -7.11 20.36
N PRO A 667 -17.67 -7.94 19.60
CA PRO A 667 -16.39 -8.46 20.05
C PRO A 667 -15.41 -7.34 20.41
N LEU A 668 -14.79 -7.48 21.57
CA LEU A 668 -13.74 -6.61 22.08
C LEU A 668 -12.45 -7.42 22.24
N TYR A 669 -11.31 -6.79 21.95
CA TYR A 669 -10.01 -7.39 22.19
C TYR A 669 -9.00 -6.34 22.65
N THR A 670 -7.80 -6.77 23.06
CA THR A 670 -6.64 -5.88 23.20
C THR A 670 -5.45 -6.51 22.49
N ASN A 671 -4.58 -5.68 21.91
CA ASN A 671 -3.36 -6.13 21.26
C ASN A 671 -2.16 -6.12 22.22
N THR A 672 -1.02 -6.64 21.75
CA THR A 672 0.16 -6.92 22.57
C THR A 672 1.43 -6.62 21.80
N TRP A 673 2.17 -5.62 22.28
CA TRP A 673 3.59 -5.49 22.01
C TRP A 673 4.34 -6.63 22.71
N LEU A 674 4.80 -7.61 21.93
CA LEU A 674 5.45 -8.81 22.41
C LEU A 674 6.88 -8.59 22.94
N ASN A 675 7.27 -9.37 23.95
CA ASN A 675 8.66 -9.51 24.39
C ASN A 675 9.45 -10.50 23.52
N ILE A 676 10.78 -10.43 23.53
CA ILE A 676 11.66 -11.42 22.89
C ILE A 676 12.60 -12.00 23.95
N GLU A 677 12.39 -13.25 24.35
CA GLU A 677 13.18 -13.89 25.43
C GLU A 677 14.55 -14.39 24.95
N GLY A 678 14.76 -14.51 23.64
CA GLY A 678 16.06 -14.90 23.08
C GLY A 678 16.14 -14.83 21.55
N GLN A 679 17.37 -14.91 21.03
CA GLN A 679 17.63 -14.86 19.57
C GLN A 679 16.98 -16.02 18.79
N SER A 680 16.65 -17.12 19.45
CA SER A 680 15.93 -18.25 18.85
C SER A 680 14.48 -17.90 18.51
N GLU A 681 13.89 -16.90 19.18
CA GLU A 681 12.51 -16.47 18.95
C GLU A 681 12.39 -15.44 17.82
N LEU A 682 13.51 -14.97 17.25
CA LEU A 682 13.53 -14.00 16.16
C LEU A 682 13.42 -14.68 14.80
N ASP A 683 12.53 -14.14 13.97
CA ASP A 683 12.24 -14.58 12.60
C ASP A 683 12.89 -13.61 11.58
N PHE A 684 14.18 -13.32 11.74
CA PHE A 684 15.00 -12.61 10.74
C PHE A 684 16.46 -13.07 10.74
N GLY A 685 17.07 -13.20 9.55
CA GLY A 685 18.44 -13.70 9.35
C GLY A 685 19.58 -12.68 9.57
N GLY A 686 19.25 -11.46 10.02
CA GLY A 686 20.14 -10.29 9.91
C GLY A 686 20.60 -9.65 11.22
N GLY A 687 20.95 -10.40 12.26
CA GLY A 687 21.78 -9.92 13.38
C GLY A 687 21.33 -8.67 14.17
N ALA A 688 20.11 -8.16 13.98
CA ALA A 688 19.64 -6.97 14.67
C ALA A 688 19.52 -7.22 16.19
N PRO A 689 19.87 -6.25 17.05
CA PRO A 689 19.81 -6.44 18.50
C PRO A 689 18.39 -6.78 18.96
N VAL A 690 18.26 -7.74 19.88
CA VAL A 690 16.98 -8.19 20.49
C VAL A 690 16.15 -7.02 21.03
N VAL A 691 16.81 -5.94 21.47
CA VAL A 691 16.19 -4.69 21.93
C VAL A 691 15.31 -4.02 20.85
N VAL A 692 15.67 -4.12 19.57
CA VAL A 692 14.94 -3.47 18.46
C VAL A 692 13.56 -4.10 18.24
N GLY A 693 13.39 -5.37 18.61
CA GLY A 693 12.10 -6.08 18.48
C GLY A 693 11.30 -6.20 19.78
N GLY A 694 11.73 -5.56 20.88
CA GLY A 694 11.05 -5.61 22.19
C GLY A 694 11.96 -5.94 23.38
N GLY A 695 13.09 -6.62 23.18
CA GLY A 695 13.97 -6.98 24.31
C GLY A 695 13.42 -8.11 25.19
N ASP A 696 14.28 -8.64 26.07
CA ASP A 696 13.97 -9.75 26.98
C ASP A 696 13.54 -9.31 28.39
N LYS A 697 13.81 -8.05 28.76
CA LYS A 697 13.54 -7.52 30.10
C LYS A 697 12.28 -6.64 30.14
N PRO A 698 11.38 -6.83 31.13
CA PRO A 698 10.26 -5.92 31.35
C PRO A 698 10.74 -4.48 31.50
N GLY A 699 10.11 -3.56 30.77
CA GLY A 699 10.53 -2.16 30.67
C GLY A 699 11.36 -1.87 29.41
N ILE A 700 11.95 -2.88 28.76
CA ILE A 700 12.43 -2.75 27.37
C ILE A 700 11.26 -2.96 26.40
N TYR A 701 10.47 -4.02 26.64
CA TYR A 701 9.11 -4.13 26.13
C TYR A 701 8.14 -3.57 27.18
N PRO A 702 6.89 -3.21 26.81
CA PRO A 702 5.92 -2.67 27.75
C PRO A 702 5.58 -3.69 28.86
N SER A 703 6.16 -3.50 30.05
CA SER A 703 5.94 -4.38 31.20
C SER A 703 4.47 -4.39 31.61
N GLY A 704 3.91 -5.60 31.76
CA GLY A 704 2.51 -5.81 32.13
C GLY A 704 1.54 -5.91 30.94
N GLY A 705 2.01 -5.74 29.69
CA GLY A 705 1.20 -6.05 28.50
C GLY A 705 0.79 -7.53 28.43
N PRO A 706 -0.15 -7.93 27.55
CA PRO A 706 -0.68 -9.30 27.47
C PRO A 706 0.28 -10.33 26.84
N CYS A 707 1.55 -10.35 27.25
CA CYS A 707 2.52 -11.33 26.79
C CYS A 707 2.18 -12.75 27.26
N PRO A 708 2.60 -13.82 26.54
CA PRO A 708 2.25 -15.21 26.84
C PRO A 708 2.48 -15.66 28.29
N HIS A 709 3.51 -15.14 28.96
CA HIS A 709 3.83 -15.48 30.36
C HIS A 709 2.96 -14.77 31.41
N VAL A 710 2.05 -13.88 31.02
CA VAL A 710 1.08 -13.22 31.93
C VAL A 710 -0.36 -13.29 31.44
N LEU A 711 -0.66 -14.04 30.37
CA LEU A 711 -2.01 -14.17 29.80
C LEU A 711 -3.06 -14.64 30.81
N ASP A 712 -2.72 -15.53 31.74
CA ASP A 712 -3.68 -16.01 32.76
C ASP A 712 -4.10 -14.91 33.73
N ILE A 713 -3.22 -13.93 34.02
CA ILE A 713 -3.57 -12.74 34.82
C ILE A 713 -4.53 -11.84 34.03
N TRP A 714 -4.25 -11.67 32.73
CA TRP A 714 -5.12 -10.90 31.84
C TRP A 714 -6.52 -11.51 31.73
N ARG A 715 -6.61 -12.82 31.45
CA ARG A 715 -7.90 -13.53 31.36
C ARG A 715 -8.75 -13.41 32.63
N PHE A 716 -8.13 -13.41 33.81
CA PHE A 716 -8.84 -13.19 35.07
C PHE A 716 -9.49 -11.80 35.13
N ASN A 717 -8.76 -10.76 34.73
CA ASN A 717 -9.18 -9.37 34.88
C ASN A 717 -10.02 -8.84 33.71
N THR A 718 -9.96 -9.47 32.53
CA THR A 718 -10.60 -8.98 31.31
C THR A 718 -11.72 -9.88 30.80
N ALA A 719 -12.64 -10.30 31.68
CA ALA A 719 -13.77 -11.17 31.31
C ALA A 719 -14.71 -10.60 30.22
N SER A 720 -14.65 -9.29 29.95
CA SER A 720 -15.41 -8.61 28.88
C SER A 720 -14.68 -8.48 27.54
N LEU A 721 -13.42 -8.92 27.46
CA LEU A 721 -12.71 -9.11 26.20
C LEU A 721 -12.94 -10.54 25.68
N ASP A 722 -13.16 -10.68 24.38
CA ASP A 722 -13.39 -11.97 23.73
C ASP A 722 -12.10 -12.67 23.32
N LEU A 723 -11.00 -11.91 23.14
CA LEU A 723 -9.68 -12.44 22.85
C LEU A 723 -8.55 -11.49 23.25
N LEU A 724 -7.35 -12.06 23.41
CA LEU A 724 -6.08 -11.34 23.54
C LEU A 724 -5.29 -11.58 22.25
N ALA A 725 -4.74 -10.51 21.67
CA ALA A 725 -4.14 -10.55 20.34
C ALA A 725 -2.64 -10.16 20.34
N PRO A 726 -1.79 -10.80 19.53
CA PRO A 726 -0.39 -10.43 19.35
C PRO A 726 -0.15 -9.46 18.18
N ASP A 727 0.75 -8.49 18.37
CA ASP A 727 1.33 -7.70 17.28
C ASP A 727 2.61 -8.38 16.79
N LEU A 728 2.58 -8.94 15.59
CA LEU A 728 3.52 -9.97 15.13
C LEU A 728 4.46 -9.48 14.02
N TYR A 729 5.52 -8.78 14.43
CA TYR A 729 6.50 -8.17 13.50
C TYR A 729 7.82 -8.94 13.36
N PHE A 730 8.29 -9.54 14.44
CA PHE A 730 9.69 -9.98 14.57
C PHE A 730 9.85 -11.44 15.00
N HIS A 731 8.82 -12.01 15.62
CA HIS A 731 8.88 -13.31 16.27
C HIS A 731 8.70 -14.46 15.29
N ASP A 732 9.15 -15.65 15.68
CA ASP A 732 8.77 -16.89 15.02
C ASP A 732 7.24 -16.99 14.96
N TYR A 733 6.73 -16.92 13.74
CA TYR A 733 5.32 -16.68 13.48
C TYR A 733 4.46 -17.82 14.04
N GLU A 734 4.91 -19.06 13.87
CA GLU A 734 4.20 -20.24 14.33
C GLU A 734 4.18 -20.34 15.86
N THR A 735 5.33 -20.12 16.52
CA THR A 735 5.44 -20.12 17.97
C THR A 735 4.47 -19.13 18.62
N VAL A 736 4.33 -17.92 18.05
CA VAL A 736 3.36 -16.95 18.56
C VAL A 736 1.92 -17.40 18.31
N CYS A 737 1.61 -17.93 17.13
CA CYS A 737 0.28 -18.49 16.87
C CYS A 737 -0.08 -19.60 17.89
N GLN A 738 0.87 -20.46 18.27
CA GLN A 738 0.67 -21.48 19.30
C GLN A 738 0.40 -20.87 20.67
N ASN A 739 1.23 -19.92 21.12
CA ASN A 739 1.03 -19.26 22.42
C ASN A 739 -0.36 -18.58 22.50
N TYR A 740 -0.78 -17.90 21.44
CA TYR A 740 -2.06 -17.17 21.43
C TYR A 740 -3.27 -18.03 21.05
N THR A 741 -3.09 -19.32 20.76
CA THR A 741 -4.21 -20.29 20.63
C THR A 741 -4.30 -21.24 21.82
N GLU A 742 -3.29 -21.26 22.69
CA GLU A 742 -3.28 -22.05 23.92
C GLU A 742 -4.49 -21.70 24.80
N GLN A 743 -5.01 -22.71 25.50
CA GLN A 743 -6.21 -22.63 26.34
C GLN A 743 -7.45 -22.10 25.60
N GLY A 744 -7.49 -22.21 24.26
CA GLY A 744 -8.68 -21.93 23.45
C GLY A 744 -8.92 -20.45 23.14
N ASN A 745 -7.91 -19.58 23.32
CA ASN A 745 -7.99 -18.19 22.87
C ASN A 745 -8.16 -18.14 21.35
N THR A 746 -9.07 -17.28 20.87
CA THR A 746 -9.31 -17.14 19.43
C THR A 746 -8.21 -16.27 18.85
N LEU A 747 -7.50 -16.76 17.82
CA LEU A 747 -6.40 -16.01 17.22
C LEU A 747 -6.91 -14.88 16.34
N PHE A 748 -6.38 -13.69 16.55
CA PHE A 748 -6.47 -12.54 15.66
C PHE A 748 -5.13 -11.84 15.68
N ILE A 749 -4.53 -11.55 14.52
CA ILE A 749 -3.23 -10.86 14.41
C ILE A 749 -3.53 -9.46 13.86
N PRO A 750 -3.79 -8.46 14.73
CA PRO A 750 -4.18 -7.10 14.34
C PRO A 750 -3.05 -6.34 13.65
N GLU A 751 -1.80 -6.66 13.98
CA GLU A 751 -0.63 -6.04 13.39
C GLU A 751 0.39 -7.09 12.94
N GLN A 752 0.91 -6.95 11.73
CA GLN A 752 2.06 -7.69 11.23
C GLN A 752 2.78 -6.90 10.12
N ARG A 753 3.90 -7.46 9.63
CA ARG A 753 4.62 -6.88 8.48
C ARG A 753 3.74 -6.83 7.23
N ARG A 754 3.88 -5.74 6.46
CA ARG A 754 3.17 -5.47 5.20
C ARG A 754 3.89 -5.93 3.93
N ASP A 755 5.10 -6.45 4.06
CA ASP A 755 5.88 -6.93 2.92
C ASP A 755 5.51 -8.37 2.53
N GLU A 756 6.11 -8.88 1.45
CA GLU A 756 5.84 -10.22 0.94
C GLU A 756 6.10 -11.31 2.01
N TYR A 757 7.04 -11.03 2.92
CA TYR A 757 7.33 -11.89 4.05
C TYR A 757 6.11 -12.10 4.94
N GLY A 758 5.51 -11.00 5.42
CA GLY A 758 4.28 -11.05 6.21
C GLY A 758 3.09 -11.59 5.42
N ALA A 759 3.01 -11.26 4.14
CA ALA A 759 1.93 -11.74 3.26
C ALA A 759 1.88 -13.26 3.16
N ARG A 760 3.02 -13.95 3.07
CA ARG A 760 3.04 -15.42 3.01
C ARG A 760 2.58 -16.09 4.32
N ARG A 761 2.77 -15.47 5.48
CA ARG A 761 2.42 -16.08 6.78
C ARG A 761 0.92 -16.12 7.07
N VAL A 762 0.12 -15.33 6.36
CA VAL A 762 -1.35 -15.35 6.53
C VAL A 762 -1.93 -16.75 6.28
N TRP A 763 -1.34 -17.53 5.38
CA TRP A 763 -1.76 -18.90 5.10
C TRP A 763 -1.71 -19.79 6.34
N LEU A 764 -0.60 -19.73 7.09
CA LEU A 764 -0.45 -20.47 8.34
C LEU A 764 -1.48 -20.00 9.38
N ALA A 765 -1.65 -18.67 9.54
CA ALA A 765 -2.59 -18.08 10.49
C ALA A 765 -4.03 -18.54 10.25
N TYR A 766 -4.54 -18.40 9.02
CA TYR A 766 -5.92 -18.78 8.68
C TYR A 766 -6.14 -20.28 8.69
N ALA A 767 -5.31 -21.05 7.98
CA ALA A 767 -5.62 -22.45 7.73
C ALA A 767 -5.24 -23.35 8.91
N THR A 768 -4.08 -23.16 9.53
CA THR A 768 -3.62 -24.01 10.65
C THR A 768 -4.21 -23.57 11.98
N TYR A 769 -4.16 -22.27 12.28
CA TYR A 769 -4.54 -21.73 13.59
C TYR A 769 -5.95 -21.13 13.63
N GLY A 770 -6.65 -21.07 12.49
CA GLY A 770 -8.04 -20.59 12.44
C GLY A 770 -8.19 -19.13 12.83
N ALA A 771 -7.20 -18.29 12.50
CA ALA A 771 -7.24 -16.87 12.80
C ALA A 771 -8.49 -16.20 12.22
N LEU A 772 -9.09 -15.28 12.98
CA LEU A 772 -10.18 -14.42 12.48
C LEU A 772 -9.70 -13.47 11.38
N GLY A 773 -8.42 -13.11 11.44
CA GLY A 773 -7.75 -12.20 10.52
C GLY A 773 -6.26 -12.08 10.83
N ALA A 774 -5.48 -11.73 9.82
CA ALA A 774 -4.07 -11.33 9.95
C ALA A 774 -3.84 -10.04 9.15
N SER A 775 -3.55 -8.96 9.86
CA SER A 775 -3.69 -7.58 9.39
C SER A 775 -2.33 -6.91 9.27
N PRO A 776 -1.84 -6.62 8.05
CA PRO A 776 -0.61 -5.88 7.90
C PRO A 776 -0.78 -4.39 8.24
N PHE A 777 0.18 -3.84 8.99
CA PHE A 777 0.16 -2.44 9.44
C PHE A 777 0.63 -1.44 8.37
N GLY A 778 0.01 -0.26 8.34
CA GLY A 778 0.31 0.82 7.38
C GLY A 778 -0.11 0.47 5.95
N ILE A 779 -1.23 -0.23 5.81
CA ILE A 779 -1.72 -0.81 4.56
C ILE A 779 -2.12 0.24 3.52
N ASP A 780 -2.49 1.44 3.95
CA ASP A 780 -2.84 2.61 3.13
C ASP A 780 -1.66 3.17 2.32
N THR A 781 -0.50 2.53 2.38
CA THR A 781 0.68 2.85 1.55
C THR A 781 1.34 1.62 0.89
N GLY A 782 0.66 0.46 0.83
CA GLY A 782 1.19 -0.76 0.21
C GLY A 782 0.25 -1.98 0.21
N SER A 783 -1.00 -1.81 -0.20
CA SER A 783 -2.04 -2.85 -0.18
C SER A 783 -1.90 -3.94 -1.25
N ASP A 784 -1.23 -3.64 -2.36
CA ASP A 784 -1.04 -4.54 -3.49
C ASP A 784 -0.25 -5.81 -3.13
N ILE A 785 0.65 -5.70 -2.15
CA ILE A 785 1.53 -6.79 -1.71
C ILE A 785 0.73 -7.98 -1.17
N ILE A 786 -0.29 -7.73 -0.33
CA ILE A 786 -1.13 -8.77 0.30
C ILE A 786 -2.34 -9.16 -0.57
N GLY A 787 -2.72 -8.30 -1.52
CA GLY A 787 -3.98 -8.43 -2.25
C GLY A 787 -4.10 -9.73 -3.05
N ARG A 788 -2.98 -10.33 -3.46
CA ARG A 788 -2.96 -11.62 -4.17
C ARG A 788 -3.38 -12.78 -3.26
N GLU A 789 -2.85 -12.84 -2.04
CA GLU A 789 -3.17 -13.84 -1.04
C GLU A 789 -4.62 -13.69 -0.58
N PHE A 790 -5.06 -12.45 -0.35
CA PHE A 790 -6.45 -12.14 0.03
C PHE A 790 -7.46 -12.46 -1.07
N LYS A 791 -7.11 -12.27 -2.34
CA LYS A 791 -7.93 -12.71 -3.47
C LYS A 791 -8.24 -14.20 -3.40
N LEU A 792 -7.21 -15.03 -3.24
CA LEU A 792 -7.36 -16.49 -3.20
C LEU A 792 -8.14 -16.94 -1.95
N LEU A 793 -7.87 -16.33 -0.79
CA LEU A 793 -8.64 -16.58 0.43
C LEU A 793 -10.11 -16.19 0.26
N ASN A 794 -10.41 -15.05 -0.37
CA ASN A 794 -11.78 -14.63 -0.63
C ASN A 794 -12.52 -15.58 -1.59
N GLN A 795 -11.85 -16.02 -2.67
CA GLN A 795 -12.42 -16.98 -3.63
C GLN A 795 -12.72 -18.33 -2.96
N THR A 796 -11.89 -18.77 -2.01
CA THR A 796 -12.00 -20.11 -1.40
C THR A 796 -12.60 -20.10 0.02
N LYS A 797 -13.09 -18.94 0.49
CA LYS A 797 -13.52 -18.72 1.88
C LYS A 797 -14.57 -19.72 2.38
N GLN A 798 -15.51 -20.14 1.53
CA GLN A 798 -16.56 -21.08 1.93
C GLN A 798 -15.97 -22.44 2.35
N TYR A 799 -14.99 -22.95 1.59
CA TYR A 799 -14.32 -24.21 1.88
C TYR A 799 -13.47 -24.10 3.15
N LEU A 800 -12.79 -22.97 3.33
CA LEU A 800 -11.99 -22.70 4.53
C LEU A 800 -12.86 -22.63 5.79
N LEU A 801 -13.97 -21.87 5.73
CA LEU A 801 -14.90 -21.69 6.84
C LEU A 801 -15.66 -22.99 7.16
N ASP A 802 -15.98 -23.80 6.16
CA ASP A 802 -16.67 -25.07 6.34
C ASP A 802 -15.76 -26.21 6.82
N ALA A 803 -14.44 -26.11 6.67
CA ALA A 803 -13.51 -27.12 7.14
C ALA A 803 -13.43 -27.17 8.68
N ALA A 804 -13.15 -28.34 9.26
CA ALA A 804 -12.74 -28.42 10.65
C ALA A 804 -11.25 -28.08 10.77
N PRO A 805 -10.75 -27.59 11.92
CA PRO A 805 -9.32 -27.33 12.10
C PRO A 805 -8.42 -28.55 11.86
N LYS A 806 -8.97 -29.75 12.07
CA LYS A 806 -8.26 -31.01 11.79
C LYS A 806 -8.10 -31.30 10.28
N ASP A 807 -8.98 -30.75 9.45
CA ASP A 807 -9.15 -31.04 8.02
C ASP A 807 -8.46 -29.99 7.13
N ARG A 808 -7.63 -29.11 7.70
CA ARG A 808 -6.88 -28.10 6.93
C ARG A 808 -5.54 -27.77 7.59
N PHE A 809 -4.60 -27.30 6.78
CA PHE A 809 -3.38 -26.65 7.25
C PHE A 809 -2.84 -25.68 6.21
N GLY A 810 -2.19 -24.63 6.67
CA GLY A 810 -1.46 -23.66 5.87
C GLY A 810 0.03 -23.79 6.04
N PHE A 811 0.77 -23.27 5.08
CA PHE A 811 2.23 -23.35 5.03
C PHE A 811 2.81 -22.17 4.23
N TYR A 812 4.11 -21.94 4.40
CA TYR A 812 4.86 -20.93 3.65
C TYR A 812 6.32 -21.34 3.44
N PHE A 813 6.95 -20.69 2.47
CA PHE A 813 8.34 -20.86 2.05
C PHE A 813 8.94 -19.48 1.74
N ASP A 814 10.05 -19.12 2.39
CA ASP A 814 10.75 -17.84 2.19
C ASP A 814 11.81 -17.90 1.07
N GLU A 815 12.53 -16.82 0.78
CA GLU A 815 13.41 -16.68 -0.38
C GLU A 815 14.63 -17.62 -0.33
N GLU A 816 15.19 -17.89 0.85
CA GLU A 816 16.29 -18.83 1.05
C GLU A 816 15.88 -19.98 1.97
N PRO A 817 16.29 -21.23 1.67
CA PRO A 817 16.17 -22.32 2.63
C PRO A 817 16.98 -22.00 3.89
N SER A 818 16.41 -22.22 5.07
CA SER A 818 17.06 -21.95 6.35
C SER A 818 16.87 -23.13 7.29
N GLU A 819 17.90 -23.49 8.07
CA GLU A 819 17.82 -24.59 9.04
C GLU A 819 16.71 -24.42 10.09
N LYS A 820 16.25 -23.18 10.34
CA LYS A 820 15.19 -22.87 11.30
C LYS A 820 13.77 -23.06 10.77
N LYS A 821 13.58 -23.18 9.44
CA LYS A 821 12.24 -23.19 8.82
C LYS A 821 12.00 -24.51 8.09
N PRO A 822 10.79 -25.05 8.15
CA PRO A 822 10.48 -26.30 7.47
C PRO A 822 10.60 -26.14 5.95
N GLU A 823 11.51 -26.92 5.34
CA GLU A 823 11.55 -27.15 3.89
C GLU A 823 10.44 -28.10 3.42
N ARG A 824 9.78 -28.75 4.37
CA ARG A 824 8.70 -29.71 4.18
C ARG A 824 7.64 -29.52 5.27
N TRP A 825 6.39 -29.43 4.85
CA TRP A 825 5.22 -29.44 5.72
C TRP A 825 4.44 -30.73 5.50
N THR A 826 4.05 -31.41 6.57
CA THR A 826 3.38 -32.70 6.48
C THR A 826 2.16 -32.75 7.38
N ARG A 827 1.08 -33.38 6.89
CA ARG A 827 -0.10 -33.67 7.71
C ARG A 827 -0.80 -34.95 7.26
N VAL A 828 -1.30 -35.72 8.22
CA VAL A 828 -2.04 -36.96 7.97
C VAL A 828 -3.54 -36.69 8.07
N PHE A 829 -4.28 -37.10 7.03
CA PHE A 829 -5.73 -37.04 6.91
C PHE A 829 -6.29 -38.46 6.70
N GLY A 830 -6.75 -39.09 7.78
CA GLY A 830 -7.16 -40.49 7.73
C GLY A 830 -6.00 -41.39 7.28
N ASP A 831 -6.20 -42.07 6.16
CA ASP A 831 -5.23 -43.00 5.58
C ASP A 831 -4.23 -42.34 4.61
N ILE A 832 -4.23 -41.01 4.47
CA ILE A 832 -3.39 -40.28 3.51
C ILE A 832 -2.49 -39.29 4.23
N GLU A 833 -1.19 -39.39 4.02
CA GLU A 833 -0.19 -38.40 4.40
C GLU A 833 0.01 -37.42 3.24
N VAL A 834 -0.24 -36.14 3.48
CA VAL A 834 0.01 -35.05 2.53
C VAL A 834 1.32 -34.39 2.91
N ILE A 835 2.24 -34.32 1.94
CA ILE A 835 3.57 -33.74 2.08
C ILE A 835 3.68 -32.58 1.10
N VAL A 836 3.94 -31.38 1.62
CA VAL A 836 4.09 -30.15 0.86
C VAL A 836 5.53 -29.68 0.94
N GLU A 837 6.12 -29.43 -0.22
CA GLU A 837 7.50 -28.97 -0.36
C GLU A 837 7.55 -27.85 -1.41
N ARG A 838 8.67 -27.14 -1.49
CA ARG A 838 8.86 -26.10 -2.50
C ARG A 838 8.78 -26.71 -3.90
N CYS A 839 7.99 -26.07 -4.76
CA CYS A 839 7.97 -26.44 -6.17
C CYS A 839 9.36 -26.19 -6.74
N PHE A 840 10.00 -27.23 -7.27
CA PHE A 840 11.32 -27.16 -7.88
C PHE A 840 11.27 -27.73 -9.30
N VAL A 841 12.07 -27.14 -10.19
CA VAL A 841 12.24 -27.63 -11.56
C VAL A 841 13.66 -28.12 -11.79
N PHE A 842 14.55 -27.21 -12.18
CA PHE A 842 15.99 -27.45 -12.37
C PHE A 842 16.83 -26.26 -11.88
N GLY A 843 16.24 -25.07 -11.72
CA GLY A 843 16.87 -23.89 -11.13
C GLY A 843 16.57 -23.74 -9.63
N LYS A 844 16.69 -22.55 -9.06
CA LYS A 844 16.54 -22.35 -7.61
C LYS A 844 15.06 -22.40 -7.18
N PRO A 845 14.70 -23.12 -6.11
CA PRO A 845 13.36 -23.03 -5.53
C PRO A 845 13.05 -21.61 -5.08
N GLY A 846 11.89 -21.08 -5.49
CA GLY A 846 11.43 -19.75 -5.08
C GLY A 846 10.67 -19.75 -3.74
N PRO A 847 10.26 -18.57 -3.26
CA PRO A 847 9.30 -18.45 -2.16
C PRO A 847 7.92 -18.97 -2.58
N GLY A 848 7.05 -19.23 -1.60
CA GLY A 848 5.73 -19.79 -1.84
C GLY A 848 4.87 -19.82 -0.58
N GLY A 849 3.59 -20.14 -0.74
CA GLY A 849 2.66 -20.22 0.36
C GLY A 849 1.28 -20.63 -0.10
N GLY A 850 0.53 -21.26 0.80
CA GLY A 850 -0.78 -21.80 0.48
C GLY A 850 -1.39 -22.59 1.62
N MET A 851 -2.51 -23.23 1.31
CA MET A 851 -3.20 -24.13 2.21
C MET A 851 -3.70 -25.39 1.50
N VAL A 852 -3.85 -26.45 2.28
CA VAL A 852 -4.53 -27.68 1.88
C VAL A 852 -5.79 -27.82 2.73
N ILE A 853 -6.92 -28.12 2.08
CA ILE A 853 -8.19 -28.43 2.73
C ILE A 853 -8.63 -29.83 2.31
N HIS A 854 -8.89 -30.70 3.28
CA HIS A 854 -9.48 -32.02 3.06
C HIS A 854 -10.99 -31.88 2.88
N LEU A 855 -11.49 -32.27 1.69
CA LEU A 855 -12.90 -32.17 1.31
C LEU A 855 -13.70 -33.43 1.72
N GLY A 856 -13.06 -34.37 2.41
CA GLY A 856 -13.59 -35.69 2.72
C GLY A 856 -13.11 -36.78 1.75
N ASN A 857 -13.23 -38.03 2.19
CA ASN A 857 -12.70 -39.20 1.49
C ASN A 857 -11.21 -39.02 1.15
N SER A 858 -10.83 -39.14 -0.12
CA SER A 858 -9.46 -38.92 -0.58
C SER A 858 -9.30 -37.61 -1.38
N LYS A 859 -10.21 -36.65 -1.21
CA LYS A 859 -10.22 -35.39 -1.98
C LYS A 859 -9.64 -34.22 -1.20
N PHE A 860 -8.83 -33.41 -1.88
CA PHE A 860 -8.12 -32.27 -1.31
C PHE A 860 -8.23 -31.06 -2.23
N LEU A 861 -8.44 -29.88 -1.64
CA LEU A 861 -8.31 -28.60 -2.31
C LEU A 861 -6.96 -27.98 -1.95
N LEU A 862 -6.16 -27.69 -2.97
CA LEU A 862 -4.89 -26.98 -2.85
C LEU A 862 -5.08 -25.55 -3.31
N VAL A 863 -4.66 -24.59 -2.48
CA VAL A 863 -4.79 -23.16 -2.78
C VAL A 863 -3.45 -22.48 -2.51
N GLY A 864 -2.93 -21.70 -3.46
CA GLY A 864 -1.67 -20.97 -3.34
C GLY A 864 -0.68 -21.30 -4.45
N ARG A 865 0.60 -20.96 -4.22
CA ARG A 865 1.67 -21.02 -5.25
C ARG A 865 3.05 -21.26 -4.65
N GLY A 866 4.00 -21.63 -5.50
CA GLY A 866 5.39 -21.90 -5.14
C GLY A 866 5.62 -23.23 -4.41
N PHE A 867 4.67 -24.17 -4.49
CA PHE A 867 4.74 -25.46 -3.80
C PHE A 867 4.32 -26.62 -4.68
N HIS A 868 4.67 -27.85 -4.29
CA HIS A 868 4.04 -29.05 -4.79
C HIS A 868 3.51 -29.89 -3.64
N ALA A 869 2.48 -30.70 -3.89
CA ALA A 869 1.89 -31.59 -2.90
C ALA A 869 2.02 -33.05 -3.35
N ARG A 870 2.53 -33.91 -2.46
CA ARG A 870 2.64 -35.35 -2.64
C ARG A 870 1.74 -36.09 -1.66
N PHE A 871 1.17 -37.19 -2.10
CA PHE A 871 0.19 -37.97 -1.34
C PHE A 871 0.72 -39.38 -1.14
N LYS A 872 0.83 -39.81 0.12
CA LYS A 872 1.29 -41.14 0.51
C LYS A 872 0.21 -41.88 1.28
N GLY A 873 0.16 -43.21 1.16
CA GLY A 873 -0.61 -44.02 2.10
C GLY A 873 0.01 -43.94 3.49
N ALA A 874 -0.76 -43.50 4.48
CA ALA A 874 -0.36 -43.42 5.88
C ALA A 874 -0.49 -44.77 6.61
N ARG A 875 -1.16 -45.75 6.00
CA ARG A 875 -1.29 -47.10 6.54
C ARG A 875 0.02 -47.85 6.42
N LYS A 876 0.32 -48.71 7.41
CA LYS A 876 1.53 -49.54 7.42
C LYS A 876 1.61 -50.54 6.28
N ASP A 877 0.45 -50.91 5.75
CA ASP A 877 0.26 -51.90 4.72
C ASP A 877 0.18 -51.24 3.31
N ALA A 878 0.22 -49.92 3.22
CA ALA A 878 0.25 -49.24 1.94
C ALA A 878 1.63 -49.41 1.26
N THR A 879 1.64 -49.96 0.06
CA THR A 879 2.84 -50.13 -0.79
C THR A 879 3.01 -48.97 -1.77
N PHE A 880 1.93 -48.26 -2.08
CA PHE A 880 1.93 -47.12 -3.01
C PHE A 880 1.00 -46.01 -2.51
N GLY A 881 1.32 -44.76 -2.86
CA GLY A 881 0.42 -43.63 -2.76
C GLY A 881 0.69 -42.63 -3.88
N GLY A 882 -0.37 -42.01 -4.40
CA GLY A 882 -0.25 -41.06 -5.51
C GLY A 882 -1.56 -40.34 -5.80
N ILE A 883 -1.57 -39.64 -6.93
CA ILE A 883 -2.72 -38.88 -7.42
C ILE A 883 -3.52 -39.77 -8.38
N LEU A 884 -4.79 -40.00 -8.04
CA LEU A 884 -5.75 -40.69 -8.90
C LEU A 884 -6.30 -39.73 -9.95
N TRP A 885 -6.59 -38.49 -9.54
CA TRP A 885 -7.15 -37.47 -10.40
C TRP A 885 -6.72 -36.07 -9.94
N GLY A 886 -6.44 -35.18 -10.90
CA GLY A 886 -6.00 -33.82 -10.64
C GLY A 886 -6.69 -32.82 -11.55
N GLU A 887 -7.26 -31.75 -10.98
CA GLU A 887 -8.00 -30.75 -11.72
C GLU A 887 -7.57 -29.35 -11.32
N GLU A 888 -7.28 -28.50 -12.30
CA GLU A 888 -7.21 -27.06 -12.07
C GLU A 888 -8.63 -26.50 -11.99
N LYS A 889 -8.88 -25.69 -10.96
CA LYS A 889 -10.20 -25.13 -10.68
C LYS A 889 -10.21 -23.63 -10.88
N GLU A 890 -11.36 -23.13 -11.30
CA GLU A 890 -11.75 -21.73 -11.16
C GLU A 890 -12.94 -21.62 -10.20
N VAL A 891 -13.13 -20.45 -9.61
CA VAL A 891 -14.24 -20.18 -8.70
C VAL A 891 -15.18 -19.21 -9.39
N ASP A 892 -16.46 -19.58 -9.50
CA ASP A 892 -17.49 -18.71 -10.06
C ASP A 892 -17.95 -17.60 -9.08
N GLU A 893 -18.82 -16.71 -9.53
CA GLU A 893 -19.31 -15.57 -8.74
C GLU A 893 -20.04 -16.00 -7.45
N ASP A 894 -20.61 -17.21 -7.43
CA ASP A 894 -21.31 -17.80 -6.29
C ASP A 894 -20.34 -18.54 -5.33
N GLY A 895 -19.06 -18.64 -5.67
CA GLY A 895 -18.05 -19.33 -4.87
C GLY A 895 -17.87 -20.81 -5.20
N ASN A 896 -18.56 -21.35 -6.20
CA ASN A 896 -18.48 -22.77 -6.55
C ASN A 896 -17.24 -23.08 -7.39
N LEU A 897 -16.63 -24.23 -7.13
CA LEU A 897 -15.52 -24.76 -7.93
C LEU A 897 -16.02 -25.28 -9.29
N LYS A 898 -15.42 -24.79 -10.38
CA LYS A 898 -15.57 -25.31 -11.73
C LYS A 898 -14.25 -25.85 -12.24
N THR A 899 -14.30 -26.97 -12.96
CA THR A 899 -13.11 -27.58 -13.54
C THR A 899 -12.72 -26.82 -14.80
N LEU A 900 -11.54 -26.20 -14.78
CA LEU A 900 -10.99 -25.49 -15.93
C LEU A 900 -10.28 -26.47 -16.87
N ARG A 901 -9.43 -27.34 -16.32
CA ARG A 901 -8.75 -28.41 -17.05
C ARG A 901 -8.30 -29.53 -16.12
N ILE A 902 -8.03 -30.68 -16.73
CA ILE A 902 -7.45 -31.85 -16.05
C ILE A 902 -5.92 -31.74 -16.12
N LEU A 903 -5.25 -32.00 -15.00
CA LEU A 903 -3.79 -32.04 -14.88
C LEU A 903 -3.35 -33.51 -14.81
N ASN A 904 -2.34 -33.87 -15.59
CA ASN A 904 -1.75 -35.21 -15.61
C ASN A 904 -0.30 -35.13 -16.15
N GLY A 905 0.37 -36.23 -16.44
CA GLY A 905 1.68 -36.21 -17.10
C GLY A 905 2.70 -35.36 -16.32
N ASP A 906 3.41 -34.47 -17.03
CA ASP A 906 4.42 -33.59 -16.44
C ASP A 906 3.84 -32.67 -15.35
N GLU A 907 2.62 -32.17 -15.53
CA GLU A 907 1.91 -31.31 -14.57
C GLU A 907 1.63 -31.98 -13.22
N THR A 908 1.67 -33.32 -13.19
CA THR A 908 1.53 -34.12 -11.97
C THR A 908 2.76 -34.97 -11.65
N ARG A 909 3.86 -34.83 -12.41
CA ARG A 909 5.01 -35.75 -12.41
C ARG A 909 4.57 -37.23 -12.46
N HIS A 910 3.67 -37.54 -13.39
CA HIS A 910 3.06 -38.86 -13.56
C HIS A 910 2.33 -39.37 -12.30
N GLY A 911 1.65 -38.47 -11.59
CA GLY A 911 0.85 -38.79 -10.39
C GLY A 911 1.61 -38.71 -9.07
N GLU A 912 2.88 -38.31 -9.06
CA GLU A 912 3.70 -38.19 -7.85
C GLU A 912 3.47 -36.86 -7.11
N PHE A 913 3.36 -35.74 -7.83
CA PHE A 913 3.30 -34.39 -7.26
C PHE A 913 2.27 -33.52 -7.97
N MET A 914 1.31 -32.94 -7.24
CA MET A 914 0.48 -31.86 -7.80
C MET A 914 1.28 -30.56 -7.78
N MET A 915 1.60 -30.03 -8.96
CA MET A 915 2.45 -28.86 -9.11
C MET A 915 1.66 -27.55 -9.01
N MET A 916 2.05 -26.67 -8.09
CA MET A 916 1.49 -25.32 -7.89
C MET A 916 2.63 -24.28 -8.02
N PRO A 917 3.13 -24.02 -9.24
CA PRO A 917 4.36 -23.26 -9.48
C PRO A 917 4.22 -21.76 -9.14
N ASN A 918 5.35 -21.05 -9.11
CA ASN A 918 5.37 -19.59 -9.08
C ASN A 918 5.04 -19.00 -10.46
N ASP A 919 4.79 -17.68 -10.49
CA ASP A 919 4.53 -16.94 -11.73
C ASP A 919 5.72 -17.03 -12.71
N ASP A 920 6.95 -17.09 -12.18
CA ASP A 920 8.19 -17.26 -12.94
C ASP A 920 9.09 -18.33 -12.28
N PRO A 921 8.85 -19.63 -12.56
CA PRO A 921 9.64 -20.71 -11.98
C PRO A 921 11.02 -20.79 -12.66
N ASP A 922 12.08 -20.88 -11.85
CA ASP A 922 13.46 -20.97 -12.37
C ASP A 922 13.73 -22.35 -13.00
N TYR A 923 13.83 -22.38 -14.33
CA TYR A 923 14.15 -23.57 -15.12
C TYR A 923 15.66 -23.87 -15.19
N GLY A 924 16.54 -23.08 -14.57
CA GLY A 924 17.98 -23.37 -14.50
C GLY A 924 18.65 -23.48 -15.87
N GLY A 925 18.11 -22.80 -16.89
CA GLY A 925 18.55 -22.90 -18.28
C GLY A 925 18.04 -24.13 -19.05
N PHE A 926 17.19 -24.96 -18.43
CA PHE A 926 16.51 -26.06 -19.12
C PHE A 926 15.47 -25.51 -20.12
N PRO A 927 15.49 -25.94 -21.40
CA PRO A 927 14.71 -25.27 -22.45
C PRO A 927 13.23 -25.68 -22.50
N ILE A 928 12.80 -26.68 -21.73
CA ILE A 928 11.44 -27.23 -21.76
C ILE A 928 10.70 -26.86 -20.47
N ALA A 929 9.53 -26.23 -20.61
CA ALA A 929 8.68 -25.87 -19.48
C ALA A 929 7.91 -27.08 -18.94
N VAL A 930 8.59 -27.94 -18.15
CA VAL A 930 8.05 -29.21 -17.61
C VAL A 930 7.28 -29.07 -16.29
N THR A 931 7.00 -27.85 -15.86
CA THR A 931 6.16 -27.58 -14.67
C THR A 931 4.99 -26.65 -14.98
N PRO A 932 4.20 -26.89 -16.05
CA PRO A 932 2.87 -26.29 -16.08
C PRO A 932 2.13 -26.81 -14.85
N GLY A 933 1.59 -25.95 -14.01
CA GLY A 933 0.75 -26.35 -12.88
C GLY A 933 -0.57 -25.61 -12.92
N ALA A 934 -1.27 -25.58 -11.79
CA ALA A 934 -2.49 -24.79 -11.67
C ALA A 934 -2.16 -23.29 -11.66
N ARG A 935 -2.46 -22.59 -12.76
CA ARG A 935 -2.22 -21.14 -12.92
C ARG A 935 -3.24 -20.31 -12.16
N THR A 936 -4.46 -20.85 -11.99
CA THR A 936 -5.48 -20.27 -11.10
C THR A 936 -5.05 -20.27 -9.64
N CYS A 937 -3.96 -20.98 -9.30
CA CYS A 937 -3.50 -21.21 -7.93
C CYS A 937 -4.54 -21.99 -7.09
N ILE A 938 -5.48 -22.70 -7.75
CA ILE A 938 -6.50 -23.53 -7.10
C ILE A 938 -6.57 -24.88 -7.84
N ALA A 939 -6.38 -25.97 -7.12
CA ALA A 939 -6.49 -27.32 -7.67
C ALA A 939 -7.25 -28.26 -6.75
N GLU A 940 -8.05 -29.16 -7.31
CA GLU A 940 -8.63 -30.31 -6.60
C GLU A 940 -7.83 -31.55 -6.95
N VAL A 941 -7.49 -32.34 -5.93
CA VAL A 941 -6.77 -33.61 -6.06
C VAL A 941 -7.58 -34.70 -5.43
N GLU A 942 -7.77 -35.80 -6.15
CA GLU A 942 -8.18 -37.07 -5.57
C GLU A 942 -6.94 -37.96 -5.44
N ALA A 943 -6.57 -38.28 -4.20
CA ALA A 943 -5.44 -39.15 -3.89
C ALA A 943 -5.89 -40.61 -3.72
N TYR A 944 -4.95 -41.53 -3.82
CA TYR A 944 -5.21 -42.94 -3.54
C TYR A 944 -3.97 -43.62 -3.00
N TRP A 945 -4.17 -44.81 -2.43
CA TRP A 945 -3.11 -45.70 -1.99
C TRP A 945 -3.46 -47.13 -2.40
N ILE A 946 -2.43 -47.96 -2.51
CA ILE A 946 -2.56 -49.39 -2.79
C ILE A 946 -1.96 -50.15 -1.61
N ALA A 947 -2.61 -51.23 -1.20
CA ALA A 947 -2.03 -52.25 -0.35
C ALA A 947 -2.06 -53.56 -1.13
N GLU A 948 -0.88 -54.11 -1.41
CA GLU A 948 -0.77 -55.44 -2.02
C GLU A 948 -1.03 -56.53 -0.98
N ASP A 949 -1.40 -57.72 -1.45
CA ASP A 949 -1.56 -58.90 -0.61
C ASP A 949 -0.23 -59.25 0.08
N GLU A 950 -0.29 -59.94 1.23
CA GLU A 950 0.93 -60.24 2.01
C GLU A 950 1.97 -61.04 1.21
N ASP A 951 1.55 -61.85 0.24
CA ASP A 951 2.45 -62.65 -0.58
C ASP A 951 3.22 -61.83 -1.64
N ASP A 952 2.72 -60.64 -2.00
CA ASP A 952 3.33 -59.76 -3.02
C ASP A 952 4.19 -58.63 -2.41
N ARG A 953 4.10 -58.38 -1.09
CA ARG A 953 4.93 -57.41 -0.34
C ARG A 953 6.31 -57.95 0.05
#